data_AF-A0A7J4FZN3-F1
#
_entry.id   AF-A0A7J4FZN3-F1
#
_cell.length_a   1.000
_cell.length_b   1.000
_cell.length_c   1.000
_cell.angle_alpha   90.00
_cell.angle_beta   90.00
_cell.angle_gamma   90.00
#
_symmetry.space_group_name_H-M   'P 1'
#
loop_
_entity.id
_entity.type
_entity.pdbx_description
1 polymer ?
#
loop_
_entity_poly.entity_id
_entity_poly.type
_entity_poly.pdbx_seq_one_letter_code
_entity_poly.pdbx_strand_id
1 'polypeptide(L)'
;TRYELLNGKKFKFIFVDDVDAVLRSSKNIVRLIHLLGFRDNGAIDKTIELLYKYYRVRGGEDDEKIEIWNKINKYIRYIKSGPGRKGVLVISSATGRPKGIRVKLFKLILNFDIGLRSETLRNIYDVYSISSSEEENLDKLVYLVRRLGPGGLIYVPVDRGVEYAENIKKFMIENGIKADTLISGRLSALEKFLNGEIDVSIGVAIYYGVMVRGLDYPDKIKYAIFLGSPRFKFGARFTDPNLIQIAKTLNILKDIQREEVDKIEYWLRLSNRIIRGGSQYQMLRINEVLRGERKPESRTEEKILDALEYIRNVFKDKMVLEKIKKHPDVVVEEIDGELYLLIPDVYTYIQASGRTSRLYAGGITKGLSIILETNEKLLKILMRRMEWIFEEVKWNKLDDINLDKIIHEINEDRKKVLMIRMGELKTEFRDPIKPIFIVVESPNKARTIARFFGKPSIRRRDGLMVYEVTTGDLLIQISASGGHIYDIVENVEKLSEKGVIDKAYADKNFYGVYIENDEDFIPIYGSVKRCEDGHQFITPEYIDGKTVCPKCRKTILNDKKVIVNFLREVATEVDTLLVGTDPDTEGEKIGWDIAVLLKPYTSEVKRIEFHEVTRKALLKSINNPRNFSEKMVEAQIVRRIEDRWIGFELTQRIYSELRYELHKTMVGKGKRRRISWDAFIRGGWSAGRVQSPVLKWIVDRGEEVARNKVKGIIIDLDSLGITIRKPLKETPNIDNGITVRISYSDIYSEEVKPPPPYTTDTMIADANKIYRMSAYDVMKTAQELFEAGLITYHRTDSTHISDEGKMVAKTYLKLKYGGEGENVFWGRGWGGEGAHEGIRPTKPIDVEMLREMIIQGDLTPPFRFEKRHYQLYRMILDGF
;
A
#
# COMPACT_ATOMS: atom_id res chain seq x y z
N THR A 1 27.04 0.43 -30.05
CA THR A 1 26.10 -0.35 -30.87
C THR A 1 26.08 0.20 -32.29
N ARG A 2 26.25 -0.66 -33.31
CA ARG A 2 26.18 -0.32 -34.74
C ARG A 2 24.72 -0.11 -35.20
N TYR A 3 24.01 0.85 -34.59
CA TYR A 3 22.59 1.10 -34.90
C TYR A 3 22.35 1.41 -36.38
N GLU A 4 23.34 2.00 -37.05
CA GLU A 4 23.28 2.31 -38.48
C GLU A 4 22.99 1.08 -39.36
N LEU A 5 23.43 -0.12 -38.93
CA LEU A 5 23.13 -1.39 -39.63
C LEU A 5 21.68 -1.88 -39.45
N LEU A 6 21.01 -1.37 -38.43
CA LEU A 6 19.62 -1.69 -38.08
C LEU A 6 18.65 -0.59 -38.50
N ASN A 7 19.16 0.60 -38.80
CA ASN A 7 18.36 1.76 -39.14
C ASN A 7 17.50 1.48 -40.39
N GLY A 8 16.20 1.79 -40.33
CA GLY A 8 15.24 1.49 -41.39
C GLY A 8 14.70 0.06 -41.42
N LYS A 9 15.29 -0.88 -40.66
CA LYS A 9 14.74 -2.24 -40.51
C LYS A 9 13.57 -2.25 -39.52
N LYS A 10 12.61 -3.16 -39.75
CA LYS A 10 11.47 -3.39 -38.87
C LYS A 10 11.46 -4.84 -38.42
N PHE A 11 11.33 -5.05 -37.12
CA PHE A 11 11.31 -6.37 -36.51
C PHE A 11 9.92 -6.66 -35.96
N LYS A 12 9.42 -7.87 -36.25
CA LYS A 12 8.17 -8.37 -35.66
C LYS A 12 8.33 -8.78 -34.19
N PHE A 13 9.56 -9.10 -33.79
CA PHE A 13 9.91 -9.51 -32.44
C PHE A 13 11.32 -9.02 -32.12
N ILE A 14 11.51 -8.45 -30.93
CA ILE A 14 12.79 -8.04 -30.38
C ILE A 14 12.87 -8.59 -28.97
N PHE A 15 13.94 -9.33 -28.67
CA PHE A 15 14.27 -9.79 -27.31
C PHE A 15 15.50 -9.03 -26.81
N VAL A 16 15.43 -8.49 -25.60
CA VAL A 16 16.52 -7.77 -24.93
C VAL A 16 16.88 -8.52 -23.66
N ASP A 17 18.00 -9.24 -23.71
CA ASP A 17 18.50 -10.03 -22.58
C ASP A 17 19.13 -9.15 -21.49
N ASP A 18 20.04 -8.24 -21.87
CA ASP A 18 20.66 -7.27 -20.96
C ASP A 18 20.05 -5.87 -21.13
N VAL A 19 19.09 -5.57 -20.27
CA VAL A 19 18.38 -4.28 -20.23
C VAL A 19 19.29 -3.14 -19.83
N ASP A 20 20.18 -3.39 -18.86
CA ASP A 20 21.01 -2.34 -18.28
C ASP A 20 22.00 -1.83 -19.32
N ALA A 21 22.57 -2.73 -20.13
CA ALA A 21 23.39 -2.35 -21.28
C ALA A 21 22.64 -1.50 -22.30
N VAL A 22 21.38 -1.83 -22.60
CA VAL A 22 20.53 -1.04 -23.51
C VAL A 22 20.23 0.34 -22.91
N LEU A 23 19.92 0.40 -21.62
CA LEU A 23 19.53 1.61 -20.92
C LEU A 23 20.69 2.58 -20.62
N ARG A 24 21.95 2.15 -20.74
CA ARG A 24 23.13 3.03 -20.64
C ARG A 24 23.03 4.26 -21.55
N SER A 25 22.39 4.12 -22.72
CA SER A 25 22.08 5.26 -23.59
C SER A 25 20.58 5.43 -23.77
N SER A 26 20.05 6.55 -23.29
CA SER A 26 18.62 6.88 -23.42
C SER A 26 18.14 6.97 -24.88
N LYS A 27 19.06 7.15 -25.85
CA LYS A 27 18.74 7.13 -27.29
C LYS A 27 18.34 5.74 -27.79
N ASN A 28 18.82 4.66 -27.14
CA ASN A 28 18.48 3.28 -27.53
C ASN A 28 16.99 2.96 -27.34
N ILE A 29 16.30 3.67 -26.45
CA ILE A 29 14.86 3.50 -26.23
C ILE A 29 14.07 3.95 -27.47
N VAL A 30 14.41 5.11 -28.01
CA VAL A 30 13.79 5.63 -29.25
C VAL A 30 14.11 4.72 -30.43
N ARG A 31 15.37 4.28 -30.53
CA ARG A 31 15.82 3.31 -31.54
C ARG A 31 14.99 2.03 -31.52
N LEU A 32 14.77 1.44 -30.33
CA LEU A 32 13.94 0.24 -30.19
C LEU A 32 12.49 0.47 -30.65
N ILE A 33 11.90 1.62 -30.30
CA ILE A 33 10.55 1.99 -30.73
C ILE A 33 10.47 2.07 -32.27
N HIS A 34 11.47 2.67 -32.92
CA HIS A 34 11.55 2.72 -34.38
C HIS A 34 11.71 1.33 -35.00
N LEU A 35 12.55 0.47 -34.43
CA LEU A 35 12.76 -0.91 -34.88
C LEU A 35 11.50 -1.78 -34.75
N LEU A 36 10.59 -1.48 -33.81
CA LEU A 36 9.28 -2.13 -33.69
C LEU A 36 8.27 -1.64 -34.73
N GLY A 37 8.65 -0.68 -35.57
CA GLY A 37 7.81 -0.18 -36.67
C GLY A 37 6.94 1.02 -36.31
N PHE A 38 7.11 1.65 -35.14
CA PHE A 38 6.44 2.90 -34.81
C PHE A 38 7.07 4.06 -35.59
N ARG A 39 6.32 4.63 -36.53
CA ARG A 39 6.68 5.86 -37.22
C ARG A 39 6.14 7.05 -36.45
N ASP A 40 6.95 8.09 -36.31
CA ASP A 40 6.56 9.23 -35.48
C ASP A 40 6.75 10.59 -36.15
N ASN A 41 7.48 10.73 -37.27
CA ASN A 41 7.72 12.01 -37.94
C ASN A 41 8.10 13.15 -36.96
N GLY A 42 8.92 12.84 -35.95
CA GLY A 42 9.32 13.78 -34.88
C GLY A 42 8.35 13.91 -33.71
N ALA A 43 7.23 13.16 -33.68
CA ALA A 43 6.26 13.17 -32.59
C ALA A 43 6.85 12.60 -31.27
N ILE A 44 7.79 11.67 -31.33
CA ILE A 44 8.48 11.17 -30.11
C ILE A 44 9.30 12.30 -29.50
N ASP A 45 10.04 13.06 -30.30
CA ASP A 45 10.86 14.17 -29.81
C ASP A 45 9.99 15.28 -29.19
N LYS A 46 8.89 15.65 -29.86
CA LYS A 46 7.90 16.59 -29.29
C LYS A 46 7.26 16.06 -28.00
N THR A 47 7.01 14.75 -27.92
CA THR A 47 6.51 14.11 -26.70
C THR A 47 7.54 14.21 -25.56
N ILE A 48 8.82 13.98 -25.85
CA ILE A 48 9.92 14.13 -24.88
C ILE A 48 10.00 15.57 -24.37
N GLU A 49 9.92 16.56 -25.26
CA GLU A 49 9.94 17.98 -24.91
C GLU A 49 8.76 18.36 -23.99
N LEU A 50 7.54 17.96 -24.37
CA LEU A 50 6.35 18.20 -23.56
C LEU A 50 6.42 17.48 -22.20
N LEU A 51 7.01 16.29 -22.15
CA LEU A 51 7.25 15.60 -20.88
C LEU A 51 8.21 16.41 -20.00
N TYR A 52 9.31 16.95 -20.54
CA TYR A 52 10.17 17.84 -19.76
C TYR A 52 9.42 19.07 -19.25
N LYS A 53 8.55 19.68 -20.07
CA LYS A 53 7.70 20.79 -19.65
C LYS A 53 6.75 20.36 -18.53
N TYR A 54 6.02 19.25 -18.71
CA TYR A 54 5.08 18.69 -17.74
C TYR A 54 5.69 18.50 -16.35
N TYR A 55 6.93 17.99 -16.28
CA TYR A 55 7.64 17.78 -15.01
C TYR A 55 8.29 19.05 -14.44
N ARG A 56 8.41 20.13 -15.23
CA ARG A 56 8.89 21.45 -14.77
C ARG A 56 7.78 22.31 -14.15
N VAL A 57 6.53 22.13 -14.58
CA VAL A 57 5.36 22.87 -14.05
C VAL A 57 5.19 22.59 -12.54
N ARG A 58 5.10 23.65 -11.74
CA ARG A 58 5.08 23.58 -10.25
C ARG A 58 3.71 23.11 -9.73
N GLY A 59 3.60 22.89 -8.41
CA GLY A 59 2.32 22.53 -7.77
C GLY A 59 1.46 23.77 -7.59
N GLY A 60 0.20 23.74 -8.07
CA GLY A 60 -0.74 24.86 -8.06
C GLY A 60 -1.30 25.24 -9.44
N GLU A 61 -0.68 24.78 -10.53
CA GLU A 61 -1.09 25.01 -11.92
C GLU A 61 -1.64 23.71 -12.54
N ASP A 62 -2.72 23.18 -11.98
CA ASP A 62 -3.27 21.89 -12.44
C ASP A 62 -3.81 21.99 -13.88
N ASP A 63 -4.32 23.15 -14.29
CA ASP A 63 -4.83 23.38 -15.64
C ASP A 63 -3.71 23.34 -16.71
N GLU A 64 -2.54 23.94 -16.46
CA GLU A 64 -1.41 23.88 -17.41
C GLU A 64 -0.90 22.43 -17.53
N LYS A 65 -0.83 21.68 -16.42
CA LYS A 65 -0.47 20.27 -16.46
C LYS A 65 -1.45 19.44 -17.26
N ILE A 66 -2.75 19.67 -17.10
CA ILE A 66 -3.80 18.99 -17.87
C ILE A 66 -3.64 19.31 -19.36
N GLU A 67 -3.38 20.56 -19.72
CA GLU A 67 -3.20 20.97 -21.12
C GLU A 67 -1.97 20.31 -21.76
N ILE A 68 -0.82 20.31 -21.07
CA ILE A 68 0.40 19.64 -21.55
C ILE A 68 0.14 18.14 -21.70
N TRP A 69 -0.55 17.52 -20.74
CA TRP A 69 -0.88 16.10 -20.80
C TRP A 69 -1.80 15.76 -21.98
N ASN A 70 -2.78 16.62 -22.28
CA ASN A 70 -3.64 16.47 -23.45
C ASN A 70 -2.86 16.54 -24.76
N LYS A 71 -1.88 17.45 -24.87
CA LYS A 71 -0.95 17.53 -26.01
C LYS A 71 -0.10 16.27 -26.12
N ILE A 72 0.44 15.75 -25.01
CA ILE A 72 1.16 14.47 -24.98
C ILE A 72 0.27 13.33 -25.52
N ASN A 73 -0.96 13.20 -25.02
CA ASN A 73 -1.90 12.16 -25.45
C ASN A 73 -2.27 12.26 -26.93
N LYS A 74 -2.29 13.46 -27.51
CA LYS A 74 -2.48 13.65 -28.95
C LYS A 74 -1.32 13.06 -29.75
N TYR A 75 -0.07 13.34 -29.37
CA TYR A 75 1.11 12.76 -30.05
C TYR A 75 1.20 11.25 -29.85
N ILE A 76 0.90 10.74 -28.66
CA ILE A 76 0.88 9.29 -28.41
C ILE A 76 -0.16 8.59 -29.27
N ARG A 77 -1.36 9.17 -29.42
CA ARG A 77 -2.39 8.63 -30.34
C ARG A 77 -1.88 8.59 -31.78
N TYR A 78 -1.24 9.67 -32.24
CA TYR A 78 -0.64 9.72 -33.58
C TYR A 78 0.41 8.62 -33.81
N ILE A 79 1.34 8.44 -32.85
CA ILE A 79 2.37 7.40 -32.89
C ILE A 79 1.72 6.00 -32.94
N LYS A 80 0.67 5.77 -32.15
CA LYS A 80 -0.05 4.50 -32.10
C LYS A 80 -0.93 4.26 -33.33
N SER A 81 -1.46 5.28 -33.99
CA SER A 81 -2.30 5.11 -35.19
C SER A 81 -1.51 4.93 -36.48
N GLY A 82 -0.17 5.00 -36.43
CA GLY A 82 0.68 4.89 -37.61
C GLY A 82 0.48 3.58 -38.40
N PRO A 83 0.57 3.63 -39.74
CA PRO A 83 0.36 2.45 -40.59
C PRO A 83 1.51 1.44 -40.47
N GLY A 84 1.16 0.16 -40.30
CA GLY A 84 2.09 -0.98 -40.28
C GLY A 84 1.86 -1.96 -39.14
N ARG A 85 2.28 -3.22 -39.34
CA ARG A 85 2.26 -4.25 -38.30
C ARG A 85 3.37 -3.95 -37.27
N LYS A 86 2.96 -3.66 -36.05
CA LYS A 86 3.87 -3.37 -34.93
C LYS A 86 4.50 -4.66 -34.42
N GLY A 87 5.77 -4.59 -34.04
CA GLY A 87 6.49 -5.71 -33.43
C GLY A 87 6.18 -5.87 -31.94
N VAL A 88 6.59 -7.02 -31.40
CA VAL A 88 6.58 -7.34 -29.97
C VAL A 88 7.98 -7.10 -29.41
N LEU A 89 8.05 -6.47 -28.22
CA LEU A 89 9.29 -6.27 -27.48
C LEU A 89 9.21 -7.04 -26.18
N VAL A 90 10.17 -7.94 -25.97
CA VAL A 90 10.37 -8.65 -24.70
C VAL A 90 11.70 -8.18 -24.14
N ILE A 91 11.69 -7.77 -22.87
CA ILE A 91 12.86 -7.27 -22.16
C ILE A 91 12.95 -8.05 -20.85
N SER A 92 14.16 -8.49 -20.49
CA SER A 92 14.44 -9.00 -19.15
C SER A 92 14.14 -7.94 -18.06
N SER A 93 14.17 -8.29 -16.77
CA SER A 93 14.04 -7.26 -15.72
C SER A 93 15.35 -6.51 -15.53
N ALA A 94 15.29 -5.18 -15.34
CA ALA A 94 16.49 -4.39 -15.10
C ALA A 94 17.05 -4.63 -13.68
N THR A 95 18.37 -4.70 -13.54
CA THR A 95 19.04 -4.74 -12.23
C THR A 95 19.06 -3.34 -11.58
N GLY A 96 19.12 -2.29 -12.40
CA GLY A 96 19.08 -0.88 -12.04
C GLY A 96 17.67 -0.27 -12.04
N ARG A 97 17.46 0.86 -11.35
CA ARG A 97 16.26 1.69 -11.60
C ARG A 97 16.45 2.38 -12.96
N PRO A 98 15.60 2.13 -13.97
CA PRO A 98 15.65 2.85 -15.23
C PRO A 98 15.31 4.33 -14.96
N LYS A 99 16.28 5.23 -15.07
CA LYS A 99 16.09 6.68 -14.85
C LYS A 99 16.08 7.42 -16.19
N GLY A 100 15.30 8.50 -16.26
CA GLY A 100 15.27 9.41 -17.40
C GLY A 100 13.90 9.50 -18.09
N ILE A 101 13.66 10.62 -18.78
CA ILE A 101 12.36 10.89 -19.38
C ILE A 101 12.02 9.92 -20.51
N ARG A 102 13.03 9.47 -21.28
CA ARG A 102 12.85 8.59 -22.43
C ARG A 102 12.36 7.19 -22.04
N VAL A 103 12.67 6.70 -20.84
CA VAL A 103 12.12 5.44 -20.30
C VAL A 103 10.59 5.49 -20.26
N LYS A 104 10.01 6.67 -19.99
CA LYS A 104 8.55 6.85 -19.97
C LYS A 104 7.90 6.64 -21.35
N LEU A 105 8.67 6.63 -22.43
CA LEU A 105 8.15 6.33 -23.76
C LEU A 105 7.68 4.88 -23.89
N PHE A 106 8.35 3.91 -23.28
CA PHE A 106 7.84 2.52 -23.23
C PHE A 106 6.47 2.48 -22.54
N LYS A 107 6.35 3.18 -21.41
CA LYS A 107 5.07 3.33 -20.69
C LYS A 107 3.99 3.97 -21.54
N LEU A 108 4.29 5.03 -22.29
CA LEU A 108 3.28 5.78 -23.05
C LEU A 108 2.90 5.11 -24.38
N ILE A 109 3.88 4.51 -25.07
CA ILE A 109 3.73 3.98 -26.43
C ILE A 109 3.44 2.47 -26.41
N LEU A 110 4.19 1.71 -25.61
CA LEU A 110 4.11 0.24 -25.52
C LEU A 110 3.28 -0.24 -24.32
N ASN A 111 2.81 0.68 -23.47
CA ASN A 111 1.95 0.42 -22.32
C ASN A 111 2.53 -0.52 -21.22
N PHE A 112 3.85 -0.69 -21.17
CA PHE A 112 4.51 -1.43 -20.09
C PHE A 112 5.55 -0.57 -19.37
N ASP A 113 5.72 -0.81 -18.06
CA ASP A 113 6.81 -0.27 -17.26
C ASP A 113 7.95 -1.31 -17.19
N ILE A 114 9.21 -0.89 -17.35
CA ILE A 114 10.35 -1.80 -17.11
C ILE A 114 10.36 -2.13 -15.62
N GLY A 115 10.04 -3.38 -15.30
CA GLY A 115 10.07 -3.90 -13.93
C GLY A 115 11.46 -3.82 -13.31
N LEU A 116 11.49 -3.55 -12.00
CA LEU A 116 12.64 -3.84 -11.16
C LEU A 116 12.51 -5.29 -10.69
N ARG A 117 13.61 -6.05 -10.63
CA ARG A 117 13.58 -7.31 -9.87
C ARG A 117 13.12 -7.01 -8.43
N SER A 118 12.13 -7.76 -7.93
CA SER A 118 11.72 -7.68 -6.53
C SER A 118 12.82 -8.30 -5.65
N GLU A 119 13.71 -7.47 -5.11
CA GLU A 119 14.78 -7.90 -4.18
C GLU A 119 14.26 -8.26 -2.78
N THR A 120 12.94 -8.38 -2.57
CA THR A 120 12.30 -8.57 -1.26
C THR A 120 12.10 -10.02 -0.85
N LEU A 121 12.32 -10.99 -1.74
CA LEU A 121 12.20 -12.42 -1.42
C LEU A 121 13.42 -12.87 -0.61
N ARG A 122 13.21 -13.17 0.69
CA ARG A 122 14.26 -13.64 1.61
C ARG A 122 13.79 -14.91 2.33
N ASN A 123 14.58 -15.97 2.25
CA ASN A 123 14.48 -17.15 3.11
C ASN A 123 15.80 -17.30 3.88
N ILE A 124 15.99 -16.43 4.87
CA ILE A 124 17.29 -16.23 5.54
C ILE A 124 17.11 -16.40 7.05
N TYR A 125 18.03 -17.14 7.67
CA TYR A 125 18.22 -17.11 9.11
C TYR A 125 18.99 -15.84 9.49
N ASP A 126 18.28 -14.87 10.09
CA ASP A 126 18.88 -13.64 10.62
C ASP A 126 19.36 -13.91 12.07
N VAL A 127 20.68 -13.87 12.27
CA VAL A 127 21.38 -14.28 13.50
C VAL A 127 22.26 -13.14 14.00
N TYR A 128 22.39 -13.00 15.31
CA TYR A 128 23.29 -12.01 15.92
C TYR A 128 24.10 -12.56 17.08
N SER A 129 25.27 -11.97 17.30
CA SER A 129 26.10 -12.13 18.49
C SER A 129 26.55 -10.76 18.96
N ILE A 130 26.49 -10.53 20.27
CA ILE A 130 27.06 -9.36 20.91
C ILE A 130 28.39 -9.78 21.54
N SER A 131 29.44 -9.01 21.29
CA SER A 131 30.77 -9.27 21.82
C SER A 131 31.29 -8.08 22.60
N SER A 132 32.17 -8.31 23.57
CA SER A 132 32.73 -7.26 24.42
C SER A 132 33.82 -6.45 23.73
N SER A 133 34.48 -7.01 22.71
CA SER A 133 35.53 -6.32 21.94
C SER A 133 35.48 -6.66 20.45
N GLU A 134 36.19 -5.85 19.65
CA GLU A 134 36.38 -6.15 18.23
C GLU A 134 37.25 -7.40 18.01
N GLU A 135 38.24 -7.65 18.87
CA GLU A 135 39.08 -8.86 18.83
C GLU A 135 38.24 -10.12 18.98
N GLU A 136 37.30 -10.14 19.92
CA GLU A 136 36.38 -11.27 20.11
C GLU A 136 35.49 -11.49 18.85
N ASN A 137 35.09 -10.41 18.16
CA ASN A 137 34.39 -10.52 16.89
C ASN A 137 35.26 -11.13 15.78
N LEU A 138 36.57 -10.84 15.77
CA LEU A 138 37.51 -11.43 14.82
C LEU A 138 37.73 -12.92 15.08
N ASP A 139 37.86 -13.31 16.35
CA ASP A 139 37.98 -14.72 16.74
C ASP A 139 36.72 -15.52 16.37
N LYS A 140 35.53 -14.96 16.66
CA LYS A 140 34.25 -15.53 16.25
C LYS A 140 34.13 -15.62 14.73
N LEU A 141 34.61 -14.61 13.99
CA LEU A 141 34.62 -14.64 12.52
C LEU A 141 35.45 -15.81 11.99
N VAL A 142 36.67 -16.03 12.50
CA VAL A 142 37.53 -17.16 12.11
C VAL A 142 36.83 -18.49 12.41
N TYR A 143 36.28 -18.63 13.62
CA TYR A 143 35.54 -19.82 14.03
C TYR A 143 34.35 -20.11 13.11
N LEU A 144 33.53 -19.09 12.82
CA LEU A 144 32.35 -19.21 11.96
C LEU A 144 32.73 -19.57 10.53
N VAL A 145 33.72 -18.92 9.93
CA VAL A 145 34.14 -19.22 8.55
C VAL A 145 34.68 -20.65 8.44
N ARG A 146 35.47 -21.11 9.42
CA ARG A 146 35.96 -22.50 9.43
C ARG A 146 34.82 -23.52 9.51
N ARG A 147 33.77 -23.23 10.28
CA ARG A 147 32.63 -24.15 10.45
C ARG A 147 31.64 -24.10 9.30
N LEU A 148 31.39 -22.91 8.73
CA LEU A 148 30.48 -22.70 7.60
C LEU A 148 31.07 -23.16 6.25
N GLY A 149 32.39 -23.16 6.13
CA GLY A 149 33.11 -23.52 4.90
C GLY A 149 33.05 -22.43 3.82
N PRO A 150 33.39 -22.74 2.56
CA PRO A 150 33.47 -21.73 1.49
C PRO A 150 32.10 -21.21 1.06
N GLY A 151 32.08 -19.99 0.50
CA GLY A 151 30.88 -19.31 -0.01
C GLY A 151 30.41 -18.14 0.84
N GLY A 152 31.30 -17.56 1.65
CA GLY A 152 30.99 -16.46 2.58
C GLY A 152 31.21 -15.07 2.02
N LEU A 153 30.30 -14.15 2.33
CA LEU A 153 30.45 -12.72 2.11
C LEU A 153 30.65 -12.02 3.46
N ILE A 154 31.78 -11.35 3.65
CA ILE A 154 32.10 -10.60 4.86
C ILE A 154 31.92 -9.11 4.57
N TYR A 155 31.05 -8.47 5.35
CA TYR A 155 30.73 -7.07 5.21
C TYR A 155 31.30 -6.25 6.36
N VAL A 156 31.99 -5.16 6.02
CA VAL A 156 32.44 -4.16 6.98
C VAL A 156 31.61 -2.86 6.85
N PRO A 157 31.37 -2.12 7.95
CA PRO A 157 30.66 -0.85 7.93
C PRO A 157 31.32 0.19 7.03
N VAL A 158 30.50 1.08 6.43
CA VAL A 158 30.98 2.12 5.49
C VAL A 158 32.00 3.05 6.13
N ASP A 159 31.82 3.36 7.41
CA ASP A 159 32.68 4.25 8.17
C ASP A 159 34.07 3.68 8.46
N ARG A 160 34.23 2.35 8.39
CA ARG A 160 35.53 1.67 8.56
C ARG A 160 36.30 1.58 7.24
N GLY A 161 35.60 1.70 6.13
CA GLY A 161 36.20 1.84 4.80
C GLY A 161 36.92 0.59 4.28
N VAL A 162 37.62 0.79 3.16
CA VAL A 162 38.32 -0.28 2.42
C VAL A 162 39.60 -0.74 3.14
N GLU A 163 40.28 0.17 3.85
CA GLU A 163 41.50 -0.15 4.59
C GLU A 163 41.25 -1.19 5.69
N TYR A 164 40.15 -1.04 6.43
CA TYR A 164 39.75 -2.04 7.41
C TYR A 164 39.47 -3.39 6.75
N ALA A 165 38.80 -3.42 5.60
CA ALA A 165 38.57 -4.67 4.84
C ALA A 165 39.88 -5.36 4.43
N GLU A 166 40.91 -4.61 4.01
CA GLU A 166 42.24 -5.17 3.71
C GLU A 166 42.93 -5.72 4.96
N ASN A 167 42.76 -5.08 6.11
CA ASN A 167 43.28 -5.59 7.39
C ASN A 167 42.58 -6.90 7.78
N ILE A 168 41.26 -6.99 7.62
CA ILE A 168 40.53 -8.25 7.83
C ILE A 168 41.04 -9.34 6.90
N LYS A 169 41.32 -9.02 5.63
CA LYS A 169 41.90 -9.99 4.68
C LYS A 169 43.24 -10.53 5.18
N LYS A 170 44.16 -9.66 5.59
CA LYS A 170 45.46 -10.10 6.15
C LYS A 170 45.27 -11.04 7.33
N PHE A 171 44.42 -10.63 8.28
CA PHE A 171 44.10 -11.42 9.47
C PHE A 171 43.49 -12.80 9.14
N MET A 172 42.59 -12.87 8.14
CA MET A 172 42.03 -14.14 7.67
C MET A 172 43.10 -15.05 7.05
N ILE A 173 44.00 -14.49 6.23
CA ILE A 173 45.10 -15.24 5.58
C ILE A 173 46.08 -15.77 6.62
N GLU A 174 46.45 -14.97 7.62
CA GLU A 174 47.31 -15.38 8.74
C GLU A 174 46.69 -16.54 9.54
N ASN A 175 45.37 -16.61 9.60
CA ASN A 175 44.61 -17.70 10.22
C ASN A 175 44.29 -18.88 9.27
N GLY A 176 44.92 -18.93 8.09
CA GLY A 176 44.80 -20.03 7.12
C GLY A 176 43.51 -20.06 6.31
N ILE A 177 42.75 -18.96 6.28
CA ILE A 177 41.51 -18.83 5.49
C ILE A 177 41.83 -18.13 4.16
N LYS A 178 41.37 -18.68 3.04
CA LYS A 178 41.57 -18.05 1.72
C LYS A 178 40.57 -16.90 1.56
N ALA A 179 41.04 -15.66 1.66
CA ALA A 179 40.21 -14.46 1.58
C ALA A 179 40.77 -13.42 0.60
N ASP A 180 39.89 -12.66 -0.04
CA ASP A 180 40.28 -11.50 -0.86
C ASP A 180 39.25 -10.37 -0.73
N THR A 181 39.68 -9.14 -1.02
CA THR A 181 38.88 -7.92 -0.91
C THR A 181 38.22 -7.56 -2.23
N LEU A 182 36.93 -7.22 -2.19
CA LEU A 182 36.15 -6.81 -3.36
C LEU A 182 35.96 -5.29 -3.38
N ILE A 183 36.76 -4.63 -4.22
CA ILE A 183 36.77 -3.16 -4.38
C ILE A 183 36.16 -2.79 -5.73
N SER A 184 35.30 -1.77 -5.75
CA SER A 184 34.72 -1.22 -6.98
C SER A 184 35.81 -0.87 -8.01
N GLY A 185 35.84 -1.58 -9.14
CA GLY A 185 36.82 -1.40 -10.21
C GLY A 185 37.85 -2.52 -10.36
N ARG A 186 37.96 -3.45 -9.39
CA ARG A 186 38.76 -4.69 -9.50
C ARG A 186 37.86 -5.92 -9.32
N LEU A 187 37.46 -6.54 -10.42
CA LEU A 187 36.59 -7.72 -10.43
C LEU A 187 37.35 -9.05 -10.25
N SER A 188 38.69 -9.04 -10.25
CA SER A 188 39.49 -10.27 -10.16
C SER A 188 39.25 -11.06 -8.86
N ALA A 189 39.00 -10.37 -7.74
CA ALA A 189 38.65 -11.04 -6.48
C ALA A 189 37.30 -11.77 -6.57
N LEU A 190 36.36 -11.25 -7.36
CA LEU A 190 35.09 -11.92 -7.59
C LEU A 190 35.28 -13.19 -8.43
N GLU A 191 36.08 -13.12 -9.49
CA GLU A 191 36.37 -14.28 -10.34
C GLU A 191 37.03 -15.40 -9.53
N LYS A 192 38.02 -15.08 -8.69
CA LYS A 192 38.65 -16.03 -7.76
C LYS A 192 37.63 -16.68 -6.81
N PHE A 193 36.70 -15.89 -6.27
CA PHE A 193 35.64 -16.41 -5.38
C PHE A 193 34.72 -17.38 -6.12
N LEU A 194 34.33 -17.06 -7.36
CA LEU A 194 33.44 -17.88 -8.17
C LEU A 194 34.10 -19.19 -8.61
N ASN A 195 35.40 -19.15 -8.91
CA ASN A 195 36.22 -20.31 -9.26
C ASN A 195 36.55 -21.19 -8.05
N GLY A 196 36.29 -20.73 -6.82
CA GLY A 196 36.63 -21.45 -5.58
C GLY A 196 38.10 -21.34 -5.20
N GLU A 197 38.83 -20.36 -5.73
CA GLU A 197 40.22 -20.07 -5.35
C GLU A 197 40.29 -19.39 -3.97
N ILE A 198 39.22 -18.70 -3.57
CA ILE A 198 39.06 -18.12 -2.23
C ILE A 198 37.74 -18.58 -1.60
N ASP A 199 37.76 -18.76 -0.28
CA ASP A 199 36.63 -19.26 0.51
C ASP A 199 35.63 -18.14 0.86
N VAL A 200 36.17 -16.94 1.12
CA VAL A 200 35.38 -15.76 1.51
C VAL A 200 35.82 -14.51 0.76
N SER A 201 34.84 -13.67 0.43
CA SER A 201 35.09 -12.33 -0.10
C SER A 201 34.78 -11.30 0.98
N ILE A 202 35.60 -10.25 1.09
CA ILE A 202 35.45 -9.18 2.08
C ILE A 202 35.18 -7.85 1.36
N GLY A 203 34.21 -7.07 1.81
CA GLY A 203 33.94 -5.77 1.22
C GLY A 203 33.11 -4.84 2.09
N VAL A 204 33.01 -3.59 1.64
CA VAL A 204 32.30 -2.54 2.37
C VAL A 204 30.80 -2.64 2.07
N ALA A 205 29.97 -2.56 3.12
CA ALA A 205 28.52 -2.60 3.05
C ALA A 205 27.94 -1.30 2.47
N ILE A 206 28.09 -1.06 1.16
CA ILE A 206 27.54 0.10 0.47
C ILE A 206 26.32 -0.35 -0.34
N TYR A 207 25.16 0.31 -0.16
CA TYR A 207 23.91 -0.02 -0.87
C TYR A 207 24.06 -0.20 -2.39
N TYR A 208 24.85 0.66 -3.04
CA TYR A 208 25.13 0.58 -4.49
C TYR A 208 26.41 -0.19 -4.85
N GLY A 209 27.09 -0.78 -3.87
CA GLY A 209 28.32 -1.54 -4.08
C GLY A 209 28.09 -2.85 -4.82
N VAL A 210 29.10 -3.30 -5.56
CA VAL A 210 29.04 -4.55 -6.35
C VAL A 210 28.74 -5.76 -5.45
N MET A 211 29.32 -5.80 -4.24
CA MET A 211 29.09 -6.89 -3.29
C MET A 211 27.66 -6.94 -2.73
N VAL A 212 27.02 -5.77 -2.61
CA VAL A 212 25.66 -5.64 -2.04
C VAL A 212 24.61 -5.79 -3.14
N ARG A 213 24.84 -5.29 -4.36
CA ARG A 213 23.84 -5.26 -5.44
C ARG A 213 24.20 -6.10 -6.67
N GLY A 214 25.48 -6.30 -6.96
CA GLY A 214 25.97 -6.85 -8.23
C GLY A 214 26.22 -8.36 -8.26
N LEU A 215 26.04 -9.08 -7.15
CA LEU A 215 26.25 -10.53 -7.08
C LEU A 215 24.92 -11.30 -7.19
N ASP A 216 24.87 -12.30 -8.07
CA ASP A 216 23.73 -13.21 -8.28
C ASP A 216 24.22 -14.64 -8.59
N TYR A 217 24.81 -15.28 -7.58
CA TYR A 217 25.41 -16.62 -7.68
C TYR A 217 24.81 -17.58 -6.63
N PRO A 218 23.57 -18.06 -6.86
CA PRO A 218 22.80 -18.82 -5.87
C PRO A 218 23.43 -20.16 -5.49
N ASP A 219 24.29 -20.74 -6.33
CA ASP A 219 24.99 -22.00 -6.07
C ASP A 219 26.28 -21.84 -5.24
N LYS A 220 26.86 -20.63 -5.22
CA LYS A 220 28.14 -20.36 -4.55
C LYS A 220 27.99 -19.63 -3.22
N ILE A 221 27.14 -18.60 -3.17
CA ILE A 221 26.99 -17.74 -1.99
C ILE A 221 26.07 -18.44 -0.99
N LYS A 222 26.55 -18.69 0.22
CA LYS A 222 25.83 -19.44 1.26
C LYS A 222 25.43 -18.57 2.44
N TYR A 223 26.33 -17.70 2.88
CA TYR A 223 26.15 -16.91 4.10
C TYR A 223 26.80 -15.53 3.99
N ALA A 224 26.32 -14.62 4.83
CA ALA A 224 26.84 -13.27 4.99
C ALA A 224 27.18 -13.03 6.46
N ILE A 225 28.35 -12.47 6.75
CA ILE A 225 28.77 -12.07 8.09
C ILE A 225 29.04 -10.57 8.09
N PHE A 226 28.39 -9.84 8.98
CA PHE A 226 28.58 -8.41 9.18
C PHE A 226 29.46 -8.19 10.41
N LEU A 227 30.67 -7.68 10.21
CA LEU A 227 31.55 -7.23 11.30
C LEU A 227 31.12 -5.83 11.76
N GLY A 228 30.00 -5.78 12.49
CA GLY A 228 29.28 -4.57 12.86
C GLY A 228 28.12 -4.29 11.92
N SER A 229 27.06 -3.71 12.47
CA SER A 229 25.84 -3.36 11.74
C SER A 229 26.13 -2.32 10.66
N PRO A 230 25.59 -2.47 9.44
CA PRO A 230 25.59 -1.38 8.46
C PRO A 230 25.00 -0.11 9.06
N ARG A 231 25.72 1.01 8.96
CA ARG A 231 25.36 2.27 9.62
C ARG A 231 25.81 3.49 8.84
N PHE A 232 25.07 4.58 9.03
CA PHE A 232 25.53 5.93 8.75
C PHE A 232 26.24 6.46 9.99
N LYS A 233 27.48 6.92 9.84
CA LYS A 233 28.25 7.64 10.86
C LYS A 233 28.61 9.02 10.33
N PHE A 234 28.25 10.08 11.04
CA PHE A 234 28.60 11.45 10.66
C PHE A 234 28.68 12.36 11.88
N GLY A 235 29.54 13.38 11.80
CA GLY A 235 29.78 14.32 12.89
C GLY A 235 28.61 15.29 13.08
N ALA A 236 28.33 15.61 14.33
CA ALA A 236 27.27 16.52 14.78
C ALA A 236 27.44 17.97 14.24
N ARG A 237 28.64 18.33 13.77
CA ARG A 237 28.94 19.63 13.14
C ARG A 237 28.54 19.73 11.66
N PHE A 238 28.27 18.59 10.99
CA PHE A 238 27.96 18.55 9.55
C PHE A 238 28.99 19.29 8.69
N THR A 239 30.26 18.88 8.80
CA THR A 239 31.38 19.44 8.02
C THR A 239 31.29 19.04 6.55
N ASP A 240 30.89 17.81 6.24
CA ASP A 240 30.54 17.33 4.89
C ASP A 240 29.05 16.90 4.85
N PRO A 241 28.11 17.87 4.78
CA PRO A 241 26.68 17.60 4.83
C PRO A 241 26.17 16.96 3.54
N ASN A 242 25.29 15.97 3.68
CA ASN A 242 24.51 15.46 2.56
C ASN A 242 23.03 15.32 2.92
N LEU A 243 22.19 15.18 1.89
CA LEU A 243 20.74 15.15 2.06
C LEU A 243 20.25 13.98 2.94
N ILE A 244 20.94 12.85 2.92
CA ILE A 244 20.57 11.68 3.73
C ILE A 244 20.81 11.98 5.20
N GLN A 245 21.97 12.56 5.55
CA GLN A 245 22.28 12.98 6.92
C GLN A 245 21.26 14.00 7.44
N ILE A 246 20.87 14.97 6.61
CA ILE A 246 19.82 15.95 6.96
C ILE A 246 18.50 15.24 7.24
N ALA A 247 18.03 14.39 6.33
CA ALA A 247 16.77 13.67 6.52
C ALA A 247 16.78 12.81 7.80
N LYS A 248 17.88 12.09 8.07
CA LYS A 248 18.03 11.27 9.27
C LYS A 248 18.02 12.11 10.55
N THR A 249 18.66 13.28 10.51
CA THR A 249 18.73 14.18 11.67
C THR A 249 17.41 14.87 11.94
N LEU A 250 16.71 15.34 10.90
CA LEU A 250 15.36 15.88 11.02
C LEU A 250 14.41 14.86 11.65
N ASN A 251 14.57 13.57 11.32
CA ASN A 251 13.77 12.52 11.93
C ASN A 251 13.94 12.43 13.45
N ILE A 252 15.18 12.58 13.94
CA ILE A 252 15.48 12.58 15.38
C ILE A 252 14.98 13.89 16.03
N LEU A 253 15.22 15.03 15.37
CA LEU A 253 14.83 16.33 15.92
C LEU A 253 13.31 16.50 16.03
N LYS A 254 12.54 15.82 15.18
CA LYS A 254 11.06 15.81 15.23
C LYS A 254 10.54 15.45 16.64
N ASP A 255 11.16 14.48 17.29
CA ASP A 255 10.72 13.98 18.60
C ASP A 255 11.19 14.85 19.77
N ILE A 256 12.26 15.63 19.53
CA ILE A 256 12.94 16.47 20.52
C ILE A 256 12.39 17.90 20.51
N GLN A 257 12.13 18.45 19.32
CA GLN A 257 11.67 19.82 19.06
C GLN A 257 10.18 19.84 18.72
N ARG A 258 9.34 19.41 19.68
CA ARG A 258 7.90 19.23 19.48
C ARG A 258 7.16 20.50 19.08
N GLU A 259 7.63 21.68 19.49
CA GLU A 259 7.02 22.97 19.18
C GLU A 259 7.18 23.36 17.69
N GLU A 260 8.23 22.87 17.02
CA GLU A 260 8.49 23.14 15.60
C GLU A 260 8.25 21.89 14.70
N VAL A 261 7.50 20.92 15.20
CA VAL A 261 7.32 19.61 14.54
C VAL A 261 6.80 19.73 13.10
N ASP A 262 5.84 20.62 12.83
CA ASP A 262 5.26 20.81 11.49
C ASP A 262 6.30 21.27 10.46
N LYS A 263 7.22 22.13 10.89
CA LYS A 263 8.32 22.68 10.08
C LYS A 263 9.35 21.58 9.79
N ILE A 264 9.72 20.80 10.81
CA ILE A 264 10.64 19.66 10.68
C ILE A 264 10.05 18.60 9.75
N GLU A 265 8.77 18.24 9.92
CA GLU A 265 8.07 17.28 9.07
C GLU A 265 7.96 17.75 7.61
N TYR A 266 7.81 19.06 7.38
CA TYR A 266 7.84 19.62 6.04
C TYR A 266 9.20 19.36 5.36
N TRP A 267 10.31 19.70 6.02
CA TRP A 267 11.65 19.48 5.48
C TRP A 267 11.99 18.00 5.33
N LEU A 268 11.56 17.17 6.27
CA LEU A 268 11.74 15.72 6.23
C LEU A 268 11.01 15.11 5.02
N ARG A 269 9.75 15.48 4.80
CA ARG A 269 8.97 15.06 3.62
C ARG A 269 9.63 15.51 2.31
N LEU A 270 10.16 16.72 2.26
CA LEU A 270 10.85 17.24 1.09
C LEU A 270 12.11 16.42 0.80
N SER A 271 12.92 16.16 1.83
CA SER A 271 14.16 15.39 1.74
C SER A 271 13.91 13.94 1.30
N ASN A 272 12.96 13.25 1.94
CA ASN A 272 12.62 11.85 1.61
C ASN A 272 12.06 11.69 0.20
N ARG A 273 11.28 12.67 -0.29
CA ARG A 273 10.77 12.68 -1.67
C ARG A 273 11.90 12.67 -2.68
N ILE A 274 12.96 13.44 -2.42
CA ILE A 274 14.12 13.55 -3.30
C ILE A 274 15.00 12.31 -3.19
N ILE A 275 15.28 11.83 -1.97
CA ILE A 275 16.06 10.60 -1.76
C ILE A 275 15.43 9.41 -2.51
N ARG A 276 14.10 9.29 -2.47
CA ARG A 276 13.37 8.18 -3.10
C ARG A 276 13.13 8.36 -4.60
N GLY A 277 12.81 9.58 -5.03
CA GLY A 277 12.35 9.88 -6.39
C GLY A 277 13.38 10.55 -7.30
N GLY A 278 14.46 11.10 -6.73
CA GLY A 278 15.45 11.91 -7.42
C GLY A 278 16.42 11.13 -8.31
N SER A 279 16.93 11.80 -9.33
CA SER A 279 18.07 11.28 -10.09
C SER A 279 19.37 11.37 -9.28
N GLN A 280 20.39 10.57 -9.63
CA GLN A 280 21.70 10.66 -8.96
C GLN A 280 22.33 12.05 -9.16
N TYR A 281 22.10 12.65 -10.33
CA TYR A 281 22.49 14.03 -10.62
C TYR A 281 21.76 15.06 -9.73
N GLN A 282 20.45 14.88 -9.49
CA GLN A 282 19.72 15.77 -8.56
C GLN A 282 20.25 15.66 -7.12
N MET A 283 20.56 14.44 -6.67
CA MET A 283 21.19 14.23 -5.36
C MET A 283 22.56 14.91 -5.28
N LEU A 284 23.39 14.76 -6.32
CA LEU A 284 24.70 15.41 -6.38
C LEU A 284 24.56 16.93 -6.31
N ARG A 285 23.69 17.53 -7.14
CA ARG A 285 23.45 18.99 -7.13
C ARG A 285 22.97 19.54 -5.80
N ILE A 286 22.17 18.77 -5.06
CA ILE A 286 21.72 19.18 -3.73
C ILE A 286 22.87 19.09 -2.74
N ASN A 287 23.67 18.02 -2.80
CA ASN A 287 24.84 17.89 -1.94
C ASN A 287 25.89 18.99 -2.21
N GLU A 288 26.10 19.39 -3.48
CA GLU A 288 26.94 20.54 -3.85
C GLU A 288 26.44 21.84 -3.17
N VAL A 289 25.12 22.07 -3.14
CA VAL A 289 24.52 23.22 -2.45
C VAL A 289 24.73 23.13 -0.94
N LEU A 290 24.54 21.95 -0.35
CA LEU A 290 24.72 21.73 1.09
C LEU A 290 26.17 21.95 1.55
N ARG A 291 27.14 21.61 0.70
CA ARG A 291 28.57 21.84 0.92
C ARG A 291 29.00 23.29 0.67
N GLY A 292 28.13 24.12 0.10
CA GLY A 292 28.45 25.49 -0.27
C GLY A 292 29.26 25.62 -1.57
N GLU A 293 29.39 24.53 -2.35
CA GLU A 293 30.07 24.53 -3.65
C GLU A 293 29.26 25.29 -4.71
N ARG A 294 27.93 25.41 -4.51
CA ARG A 294 27.00 26.07 -5.43
C ARG A 294 25.88 26.80 -4.68
N LYS A 295 25.40 27.92 -5.23
CA LYS A 295 24.19 28.60 -4.72
C LYS A 295 22.91 27.83 -5.07
N PRO A 296 21.86 27.88 -4.23
CA PRO A 296 20.57 27.26 -4.55
C PRO A 296 19.91 27.98 -5.74
N GLU A 297 19.41 27.21 -6.71
CA GLU A 297 18.71 27.71 -7.90
C GLU A 297 17.22 27.37 -7.88
N SER A 298 16.75 26.69 -6.83
CA SER A 298 15.34 26.33 -6.69
C SER A 298 14.88 26.47 -5.25
N ARG A 299 13.58 26.76 -5.07
CA ARG A 299 12.92 26.79 -3.76
C ARG A 299 13.10 25.49 -2.97
N THR A 300 13.25 24.36 -3.65
CA THR A 300 13.53 23.07 -3.00
C THR A 300 14.94 23.03 -2.42
N GLU A 301 15.94 23.50 -3.18
CA GLU A 301 17.33 23.60 -2.72
C GLU A 301 17.44 24.61 -1.56
N GLU A 302 16.76 25.76 -1.66
CA GLU A 302 16.66 26.74 -0.55
C GLU A 302 16.08 26.11 0.71
N LYS A 303 14.94 25.41 0.60
CA LYS A 303 14.28 24.80 1.77
C LYS A 303 15.11 23.68 2.42
N ILE A 304 15.96 23.01 1.65
CA ILE A 304 16.89 22.00 2.17
C ILE A 304 18.07 22.68 2.87
N LEU A 305 18.54 23.81 2.35
CA LEU A 305 19.56 24.62 3.00
C LEU A 305 19.04 25.20 4.33
N ASP A 306 17.80 25.73 4.35
CA ASP A 306 17.12 26.18 5.57
C ASP A 306 17.11 25.07 6.65
N ALA A 307 16.91 23.81 6.23
CA ALA A 307 16.90 22.67 7.14
C ALA A 307 18.30 22.38 7.71
N LEU A 308 19.37 22.50 6.90
CA LEU A 308 20.75 22.36 7.39
C LEU A 308 21.11 23.46 8.40
N GLU A 309 20.76 24.70 8.10
CA GLU A 309 21.01 25.85 8.99
C GLU A 309 20.26 25.68 10.32
N TYR A 310 19.01 25.23 10.24
CA TYR A 310 18.21 24.89 11.41
C TYR A 310 18.89 23.82 12.27
N ILE A 311 19.29 22.69 11.67
CA ILE A 311 19.99 21.62 12.38
C ILE A 311 21.24 22.16 13.06
N ARG A 312 22.08 22.93 12.36
CA ARG A 312 23.31 23.51 12.92
C ARG A 312 23.05 24.43 14.10
N ASN A 313 21.96 25.20 14.07
CA ASN A 313 21.59 26.07 15.18
C ASN A 313 21.06 25.29 16.38
N VAL A 314 20.20 24.29 16.15
CA VAL A 314 19.65 23.42 17.19
C VAL A 314 20.73 22.61 17.88
N PHE A 315 21.76 22.18 17.16
CA PHE A 315 22.90 21.42 17.71
C PHE A 315 23.85 22.27 18.59
N LYS A 316 23.71 23.61 18.62
CA LYS A 316 24.44 24.47 19.58
C LYS A 316 23.86 24.36 20.99
N ASP A 317 22.61 23.94 21.14
CA ASP A 317 21.96 23.80 22.43
C ASP A 317 22.37 22.49 23.11
N LYS A 318 23.04 22.61 24.26
CA LYS A 318 23.47 21.47 25.07
C LYS A 318 22.31 20.61 25.56
N MET A 319 21.14 21.19 25.87
CA MET A 319 19.97 20.41 26.30
C MET A 319 19.45 19.53 25.17
N VAL A 320 19.54 20.01 23.92
CA VAL A 320 19.15 19.22 22.75
C VAL A 320 20.11 18.06 22.54
N LEU A 321 21.42 18.29 22.63
CA LEU A 321 22.41 17.23 22.49
C LEU A 321 22.20 16.11 23.53
N GLU A 322 21.89 16.46 24.78
CA GLU A 322 21.55 15.48 25.82
C GLU A 322 20.26 14.70 25.51
N LYS A 323 19.25 15.35 24.94
CA LYS A 323 18.04 14.66 24.45
C LYS A 323 18.36 13.72 23.27
N ILE A 324 19.25 14.11 22.36
CA ILE A 324 19.70 13.26 21.23
C ILE A 324 20.45 12.02 21.75
N LYS A 325 21.34 12.17 22.74
CA LYS A 325 22.04 11.02 23.36
C LYS A 325 21.08 9.97 23.93
N LYS A 326 19.99 10.43 24.55
CA LYS A 326 18.94 9.57 25.14
C LYS A 326 17.93 9.04 24.11
N HIS A 327 17.98 9.51 22.87
CA HIS A 327 17.00 9.14 21.85
C HIS A 327 17.08 7.64 21.51
N PRO A 328 15.93 6.96 21.33
CA PRO A 328 15.90 5.51 21.10
C PRO A 328 16.36 5.08 19.72
N ASP A 329 16.47 5.98 18.74
CA ASP A 329 16.75 5.69 17.32
C ASP A 329 18.13 6.11 16.82
N VAL A 330 19.01 6.55 17.72
CA VAL A 330 20.37 6.96 17.39
C VAL A 330 21.33 6.60 18.52
N VAL A 331 22.56 6.24 18.14
CA VAL A 331 23.69 6.13 19.04
C VAL A 331 24.55 7.37 18.86
N VAL A 332 24.97 7.99 19.97
CA VAL A 332 25.89 9.12 19.95
C VAL A 332 27.21 8.65 20.55
N GLU A 333 28.29 8.75 19.79
CA GLU A 333 29.65 8.45 20.23
C GLU A 333 30.46 9.73 20.32
N GLU A 334 31.36 9.82 21.30
CA GLU A 334 32.32 10.90 21.42
C GLU A 334 33.71 10.37 21.08
N ILE A 335 34.35 10.96 20.07
CA ILE A 335 35.66 10.55 19.56
C ILE A 335 36.50 11.81 19.42
N ASP A 336 37.64 11.88 20.11
CA ASP A 336 38.55 13.03 20.10
C ASP A 336 37.86 14.38 20.41
N GLY A 337 36.88 14.35 21.32
CA GLY A 337 36.08 15.53 21.71
C GLY A 337 34.97 15.91 20.72
N GLU A 338 34.76 15.10 19.67
CA GLU A 338 33.74 15.31 18.65
C GLU A 338 32.60 14.31 18.76
N LEU A 339 31.37 14.81 18.65
CA LEU A 339 30.17 13.97 18.70
C LEU A 339 29.84 13.42 17.31
N TYR A 340 29.67 12.10 17.23
CA TYR A 340 29.25 11.37 16.05
C TYR A 340 27.88 10.74 16.26
N LEU A 341 27.01 10.86 15.26
CA LEU A 341 25.72 10.20 15.20
C LEU A 341 25.84 8.90 14.41
N LEU A 342 25.44 7.79 15.02
CA LEU A 342 25.40 6.46 14.41
C LEU A 342 23.95 6.03 14.26
N ILE A 343 23.53 5.77 13.01
CA ILE A 343 22.16 5.38 12.66
C ILE A 343 22.21 4.14 11.76
N PRO A 344 21.55 3.02 12.11
CA PRO A 344 21.58 1.81 11.29
C PRO A 344 21.03 2.01 9.86
N ASP A 345 21.69 1.38 8.89
CA ASP A 345 21.28 1.31 7.49
C ASP A 345 20.61 -0.03 7.19
N VAL A 346 19.32 -0.08 7.53
CA VAL A 346 18.46 -1.25 7.37
C VAL A 346 18.43 -1.75 5.91
N TYR A 347 18.34 -0.83 4.95
CA TYR A 347 18.22 -1.18 3.53
C TYR A 347 19.48 -1.85 2.97
N THR A 348 20.66 -1.39 3.41
CA THR A 348 21.93 -2.05 3.07
C THR A 348 21.99 -3.46 3.67
N TYR A 349 21.58 -3.65 4.93
CA TYR A 349 21.53 -4.98 5.54
C TYR A 349 20.63 -5.95 4.76
N ILE A 350 19.41 -5.53 4.43
CA ILE A 350 18.43 -6.33 3.66
C ILE A 350 19.03 -6.77 2.33
N GLN A 351 19.63 -5.83 1.59
CA GLN A 351 20.13 -6.10 0.26
C GLN A 351 21.37 -7.00 0.26
N ALA A 352 22.27 -6.79 1.23
CA ALA A 352 23.49 -7.56 1.42
C ALA A 352 23.17 -8.98 1.90
N SER A 353 22.36 -9.14 2.96
CA SER A 353 21.91 -10.45 3.43
C SER A 353 21.11 -11.19 2.35
N GLY A 354 20.27 -10.48 1.59
CA GLY A 354 19.53 -11.00 0.43
C GLY A 354 20.39 -11.64 -0.67
N ARG A 355 21.71 -11.43 -0.67
CA ARG A 355 22.62 -12.12 -1.60
C ARG A 355 22.77 -13.61 -1.28
N THR A 356 22.42 -14.02 -0.06
CA THR A 356 22.52 -15.42 0.41
C THR A 356 21.29 -16.26 0.10
N SER A 357 20.20 -15.66 -0.39
CA SER A 357 18.93 -16.34 -0.67
C SER A 357 18.39 -15.87 -2.00
N ARG A 358 18.20 -16.77 -2.96
CA ARG A 358 17.81 -16.44 -4.34
C ARG A 358 16.81 -17.42 -4.92
N LEU A 359 16.05 -16.90 -5.88
CA LEU A 359 15.09 -17.69 -6.64
C LEU A 359 15.81 -18.55 -7.69
N TYR A 360 15.47 -19.82 -7.76
CA TYR A 360 15.92 -20.78 -8.77
C TYR A 360 14.74 -21.67 -9.20
N ALA A 361 14.94 -22.56 -10.17
CA ALA A 361 13.89 -23.42 -10.71
C ALA A 361 13.21 -24.34 -9.67
N GLY A 362 13.79 -24.54 -8.48
CA GLY A 362 13.20 -25.30 -7.38
C GLY A 362 12.62 -24.47 -6.23
N GLY A 363 12.50 -23.14 -6.39
CA GLY A 363 11.99 -22.23 -5.36
C GLY A 363 13.04 -21.23 -4.85
N ILE A 364 12.93 -20.80 -3.59
CA ILE A 364 13.87 -19.85 -2.96
C ILE A 364 14.88 -20.61 -2.10
N THR A 365 16.17 -20.42 -2.35
CA THR A 365 17.24 -21.06 -1.56
C THR A 365 17.29 -20.50 -0.14
N LYS A 366 17.59 -21.35 0.84
CA LYS A 366 17.95 -20.91 2.19
C LYS A 366 19.29 -20.18 2.23
N GLY A 367 19.40 -19.21 3.12
CA GLY A 367 20.62 -18.45 3.41
C GLY A 367 20.81 -18.16 4.89
N LEU A 368 22.00 -17.71 5.28
CA LEU A 368 22.36 -17.35 6.65
C LEU A 368 22.98 -15.96 6.70
N SER A 369 22.54 -15.12 7.63
CA SER A 369 23.04 -13.77 7.84
C SER A 369 23.40 -13.60 9.31
N ILE A 370 24.66 -13.32 9.62
CA ILE A 370 25.17 -13.18 10.99
C ILE A 370 25.67 -11.75 11.21
N ILE A 371 25.20 -11.07 12.25
CA ILE A 371 25.78 -9.80 12.72
C ILE A 371 26.63 -10.06 13.96
N LEU A 372 27.90 -9.66 13.90
CA LEU A 372 28.82 -9.61 15.03
C LEU A 372 28.95 -8.15 15.45
N GLU A 373 28.34 -7.77 16.59
CA GLU A 373 28.26 -6.36 17.00
C GLU A 373 28.86 -6.15 18.40
N THR A 374 29.56 -5.02 18.59
CA THR A 374 30.02 -4.59 19.92
C THR A 374 29.04 -3.59 20.56
N ASN A 375 28.35 -2.78 19.74
CA ASN A 375 27.37 -1.81 20.21
C ASN A 375 25.95 -2.39 20.29
N GLU A 376 25.56 -2.87 21.47
CA GLU A 376 24.24 -3.46 21.70
C GLU A 376 23.08 -2.49 21.38
N LYS A 377 23.22 -1.19 21.70
CA LYS A 377 22.19 -0.19 21.40
C LYS A 377 21.96 -0.09 19.89
N LEU A 378 23.02 -0.07 19.10
CA LEU A 378 22.94 0.01 17.64
C LEU A 378 22.24 -1.21 17.03
N LEU A 379 22.59 -2.42 17.49
CA LEU A 379 21.94 -3.66 17.05
C LEU A 379 20.45 -3.67 17.37
N LYS A 380 20.07 -3.29 18.60
CA LYS A 380 18.66 -3.20 19.00
C LYS A 380 17.87 -2.24 18.11
N ILE A 381 18.45 -1.11 17.70
CA ILE A 381 17.81 -0.17 16.76
C ILE A 381 17.62 -0.82 15.38
N LEU A 382 18.64 -1.52 14.87
CA LEU A 382 18.54 -2.23 13.58
C LEU A 382 17.45 -3.29 13.61
N MET A 383 17.45 -4.14 14.66
CA MET A 383 16.48 -5.22 14.84
C MET A 383 15.05 -4.67 14.91
N ARG A 384 14.80 -3.67 15.76
CA ARG A 384 13.49 -3.02 15.91
C ARG A 384 12.98 -2.46 14.58
N ARG A 385 13.84 -1.76 13.82
CA ARG A 385 13.46 -1.23 12.51
C ARG A 385 13.23 -2.31 11.46
N MET A 386 13.97 -3.41 11.51
CA MET A 386 13.77 -4.55 10.62
C MET A 386 12.44 -5.24 10.89
N GLU A 387 12.09 -5.48 12.15
CA GLU A 387 10.80 -6.04 12.57
C GLU A 387 9.63 -5.16 12.13
N TRP A 388 9.79 -3.83 12.13
CA TRP A 388 8.77 -2.91 11.62
C TRP A 388 8.58 -2.96 10.10
N ILE A 389 9.66 -3.19 9.34
CA ILE A 389 9.60 -3.22 7.86
C ILE A 389 9.19 -4.63 7.37
N PHE A 390 9.60 -5.69 8.07
CA PHE A 390 9.33 -7.08 7.73
C PHE A 390 8.77 -7.84 8.93
N GLU A 391 7.45 -8.04 8.93
CA GLU A 391 6.72 -8.78 9.97
C GLU A 391 7.18 -10.26 10.11
N GLU A 392 7.91 -10.80 9.13
CA GLU A 392 8.38 -12.20 9.10
C GLU A 392 9.83 -12.38 9.60
N VAL A 393 10.59 -11.29 9.83
CA VAL A 393 11.99 -11.41 10.26
C VAL A 393 12.04 -11.87 11.71
N LYS A 394 12.73 -13.00 11.93
CA LYS A 394 13.01 -13.53 13.26
C LYS A 394 14.50 -13.45 13.53
N TRP A 395 14.87 -12.69 14.55
CA TRP A 395 16.24 -12.61 15.03
C TRP A 395 16.52 -13.72 16.03
N ASN A 396 17.62 -14.43 15.83
CA ASN A 396 18.06 -15.49 16.73
C ASN A 396 19.44 -15.15 17.28
N LYS A 397 19.67 -15.45 18.55
CA LYS A 397 21.02 -15.35 19.13
C LYS A 397 21.85 -16.52 18.61
N LEU A 398 23.12 -16.26 18.31
CA LEU A 398 24.02 -17.29 17.76
C LEU A 398 24.15 -18.53 18.67
N ASP A 399 24.06 -18.33 19.99
CA ASP A 399 24.18 -19.39 20.98
C ASP A 399 22.91 -20.26 21.11
N ASP A 400 21.75 -19.74 20.66
CA ASP A 400 20.44 -20.39 20.81
C ASP A 400 20.06 -21.26 19.60
N ILE A 401 20.90 -21.31 18.57
CA ILE A 401 20.59 -21.99 17.29
C ILE A 401 21.43 -23.24 17.06
N ASN A 402 20.85 -24.22 16.37
CA ASN A 402 21.58 -25.37 15.86
C ASN A 402 22.21 -25.01 14.50
N LEU A 403 23.46 -24.53 14.55
CA LEU A 403 24.20 -24.09 13.37
C LEU A 403 24.43 -25.24 12.36
N ASP A 404 24.70 -26.46 12.85
CA ASP A 404 25.01 -27.61 11.99
C ASP A 404 23.79 -28.02 11.14
N LYS A 405 22.57 -27.94 11.70
CA LYS A 405 21.32 -28.13 10.96
C LYS A 405 21.16 -27.09 9.85
N ILE A 406 21.41 -25.81 10.14
CA ILE A 406 21.28 -24.72 9.17
C ILE A 406 22.30 -24.89 8.03
N ILE A 407 23.55 -25.24 8.36
CA ILE A 407 24.61 -25.54 7.38
C ILE A 407 24.18 -26.67 6.45
N HIS A 408 23.64 -27.75 7.01
CA HIS A 408 23.17 -28.90 6.23
C HIS A 408 22.07 -28.48 5.24
N GLU A 409 21.05 -27.77 5.71
CA GLU A 409 19.94 -27.30 4.88
C GLU A 409 20.41 -26.38 3.73
N ILE A 410 21.32 -25.44 4.01
CA ILE A 410 21.88 -24.53 3.00
C ILE A 410 22.70 -25.31 1.97
N ASN A 411 23.56 -26.22 2.40
CA ASN A 411 24.40 -27.02 1.49
C ASN A 411 23.57 -27.94 0.59
N GLU A 412 22.51 -28.55 1.12
CA GLU A 412 21.57 -29.35 0.32
C GLU A 412 20.86 -28.50 -0.74
N ASP A 413 20.43 -27.29 -0.40
CA ASP A 413 19.88 -26.36 -1.39
C ASP A 413 20.91 -25.99 -2.47
N ARG A 414 22.17 -25.73 -2.11
CA ARG A 414 23.23 -25.42 -3.10
C ARG A 414 23.52 -26.60 -4.04
N LYS A 415 23.55 -27.83 -3.52
CA LYS A 415 23.71 -29.04 -4.35
C LYS A 415 22.58 -29.17 -5.36
N LYS A 416 21.32 -28.97 -4.94
CA LYS A 416 20.16 -28.99 -5.84
C LYS A 416 20.28 -27.94 -6.94
N VAL A 417 20.63 -26.70 -6.60
CA VAL A 417 20.84 -25.63 -7.59
C VAL A 417 21.94 -26.02 -8.58
N LEU A 418 23.06 -26.57 -8.10
CA LEU A 418 24.18 -26.98 -8.94
C LEU A 418 23.80 -28.12 -9.91
N MET A 419 23.15 -29.18 -9.41
CA MET A 419 22.71 -30.32 -10.21
C MET A 419 21.69 -29.90 -11.29
N ILE A 420 20.81 -28.93 -10.98
CA ILE A 420 19.89 -28.33 -11.96
C ILE A 420 20.67 -27.56 -13.03
N ARG A 421 21.65 -26.72 -12.64
CA ARG A 421 22.47 -25.95 -13.60
C ARG A 421 23.32 -26.85 -14.51
N MET A 422 23.80 -27.98 -13.99
CA MET A 422 24.57 -28.98 -14.74
C MET A 422 23.70 -29.88 -15.63
N GLY A 423 22.36 -29.80 -15.49
CA GLY A 423 21.42 -30.63 -16.26
C GLY A 423 21.35 -32.09 -15.80
N GLU A 424 21.99 -32.44 -14.69
CA GLU A 424 22.01 -33.81 -14.12
C GLU A 424 20.71 -34.16 -13.39
N LEU A 425 20.03 -33.14 -12.85
CA LEU A 425 18.69 -33.29 -12.29
C LEU A 425 17.67 -32.90 -13.36
N LYS A 426 17.06 -33.90 -14.01
CA LYS A 426 15.79 -33.70 -14.72
C LYS A 426 14.70 -33.50 -13.67
N THR A 427 14.56 -32.28 -13.16
CA THR A 427 13.25 -31.91 -12.66
C THR A 427 12.29 -32.04 -13.83
N GLU A 428 11.16 -32.77 -13.68
CA GLU A 428 9.98 -32.42 -14.47
C GLU A 428 9.91 -30.89 -14.44
N PHE A 429 9.80 -30.25 -15.60
CA PHE A 429 9.70 -28.79 -15.68
C PHE A 429 8.35 -28.41 -15.05
N ARG A 430 8.25 -28.50 -13.73
CA ARG A 430 7.23 -27.82 -12.95
C ARG A 430 7.57 -26.37 -13.19
N ASP A 431 6.67 -25.69 -13.88
CA ASP A 431 6.76 -24.25 -14.05
C ASP A 431 7.06 -23.68 -12.66
N PRO A 432 8.27 -23.14 -12.42
CA PRO A 432 8.72 -22.83 -11.08
C PRO A 432 7.84 -21.76 -10.42
N ILE A 433 7.06 -21.06 -11.25
CA ILE A 433 6.23 -19.94 -10.90
C ILE A 433 4.86 -20.17 -11.54
N LYS A 434 3.84 -20.50 -10.75
CA LYS A 434 2.47 -20.64 -11.28
C LYS A 434 1.83 -19.26 -11.51
N PRO A 435 1.37 -18.92 -12.71
CA PRO A 435 0.68 -17.68 -12.95
C PRO A 435 -0.75 -17.76 -12.40
N ILE A 436 -1.11 -16.80 -11.55
CA ILE A 436 -2.47 -16.65 -11.03
C ILE A 436 -2.97 -15.23 -11.29
N PHE A 437 -4.28 -15.08 -11.50
CA PHE A 437 -4.91 -13.79 -11.64
C PHE A 437 -5.83 -13.52 -10.45
N ILE A 438 -5.60 -12.42 -9.75
CA ILE A 438 -6.42 -11.95 -8.64
C ILE A 438 -7.24 -10.73 -9.09
N VAL A 439 -8.57 -10.82 -8.97
CA VAL A 439 -9.47 -9.67 -9.19
C VAL A 439 -10.09 -9.26 -7.87
N VAL A 440 -9.92 -7.99 -7.49
CA VAL A 440 -10.54 -7.38 -6.32
C VAL A 440 -11.56 -6.33 -6.72
N GLU A 441 -12.38 -5.84 -5.76
CA GLU A 441 -13.41 -4.85 -6.05
C GLU A 441 -12.84 -3.46 -6.31
N SER A 442 -11.80 -3.02 -5.58
CA SER A 442 -11.31 -1.64 -5.66
C SER A 442 -9.87 -1.49 -6.19
N PRO A 443 -9.57 -0.46 -7.00
CA PRO A 443 -8.20 -0.20 -7.48
C PRO A 443 -7.20 0.12 -6.38
N ASN A 444 -7.66 0.66 -5.25
CA ASN A 444 -6.82 0.94 -4.10
C ASN A 444 -6.36 -0.34 -3.44
N LYS A 445 -7.30 -1.27 -3.19
CA LYS A 445 -7.00 -2.60 -2.64
C LYS A 445 -6.02 -3.37 -3.53
N ALA A 446 -6.23 -3.36 -4.85
CA ALA A 446 -5.29 -3.97 -5.81
C ALA A 446 -3.87 -3.39 -5.69
N ARG A 447 -3.76 -2.06 -5.56
CA ARG A 447 -2.47 -1.36 -5.41
C ARG A 447 -1.79 -1.67 -4.08
N THR A 448 -2.56 -1.73 -2.99
CA THR A 448 -2.06 -2.07 -1.66
C THR A 448 -1.53 -3.50 -1.64
N ILE A 449 -2.32 -4.46 -2.13
CA ILE A 449 -1.94 -5.87 -2.22
C ILE A 449 -0.66 -6.05 -3.03
N ALA A 450 -0.58 -5.42 -4.20
CA ALA A 450 0.61 -5.48 -5.04
C ALA A 450 1.86 -4.89 -4.36
N ARG A 451 1.69 -3.98 -3.38
CA ARG A 451 2.82 -3.38 -2.65
C ARG A 451 3.36 -4.26 -1.52
N PHE A 452 2.62 -5.28 -1.07
CA PHE A 452 3.12 -6.22 -0.06
C PHE A 452 4.35 -7.00 -0.50
N PHE A 453 4.48 -7.20 -1.81
CA PHE A 453 5.59 -7.93 -2.42
C PHE A 453 6.67 -7.01 -2.98
N GLY A 454 6.67 -5.74 -2.57
CA GLY A 454 7.59 -4.71 -3.04
C GLY A 454 6.98 -3.82 -4.11
N LYS A 455 7.79 -3.29 -5.03
CA LYS A 455 7.28 -2.42 -6.09
C LYS A 455 6.81 -3.27 -7.28
N PRO A 456 5.50 -3.29 -7.60
CA PRO A 456 4.99 -4.12 -8.70
C PRO A 456 5.40 -3.59 -10.07
N SER A 457 5.50 -4.50 -11.03
CA SER A 457 5.44 -4.17 -12.45
C SER A 457 4.00 -3.79 -12.81
N ILE A 458 3.80 -2.86 -13.74
CA ILE A 458 2.46 -2.37 -14.09
C ILE A 458 2.27 -2.44 -15.60
N ARG A 459 1.27 -3.22 -16.03
CA ARG A 459 0.76 -3.23 -17.40
C ARG A 459 -0.49 -2.35 -17.48
N ARG A 460 -0.66 -1.62 -18.59
CA ARG A 460 -1.82 -0.72 -18.76
C ARG A 460 -2.54 -0.97 -20.08
N ARG A 461 -3.86 -0.81 -20.08
CA ARG A 461 -4.65 -0.76 -21.31
C ARG A 461 -5.88 0.09 -21.07
N ASP A 462 -6.08 1.11 -21.90
CA ASP A 462 -7.25 2.00 -21.86
C ASP A 462 -7.57 2.58 -20.46
N GLY A 463 -6.52 2.90 -19.69
CA GLY A 463 -6.65 3.43 -18.32
C GLY A 463 -6.80 2.38 -17.22
N LEU A 464 -6.97 1.11 -17.58
CA LEU A 464 -7.00 -0.04 -16.67
C LEU A 464 -5.58 -0.55 -16.41
N MET A 465 -5.38 -1.20 -15.27
CA MET A 465 -4.06 -1.61 -14.79
C MET A 465 -4.08 -3.07 -14.34
N VAL A 466 -3.02 -3.80 -14.69
CA VAL A 466 -2.63 -5.05 -14.03
C VAL A 466 -1.33 -4.80 -13.29
N TYR A 467 -1.32 -5.13 -12.01
CA TYR A 467 -0.11 -5.17 -11.19
C TYR A 467 0.45 -6.58 -11.21
N GLU A 468 1.75 -6.72 -11.48
CA GLU A 468 2.42 -8.02 -11.50
C GLU A 468 3.47 -8.08 -10.40
N VAL A 469 3.39 -9.14 -9.59
CA VAL A 469 4.33 -9.41 -8.49
C VAL A 469 4.67 -10.89 -8.45
N THR A 470 5.84 -11.22 -7.92
CA THR A 470 6.26 -12.61 -7.73
C THR A 470 6.49 -12.91 -6.26
N THR A 471 6.04 -14.08 -5.82
CA THR A 471 6.30 -14.64 -4.48
C THR A 471 7.44 -15.65 -4.48
N GLY A 472 8.03 -15.90 -5.65
CA GLY A 472 8.99 -16.97 -5.90
C GLY A 472 8.34 -18.22 -6.48
N ASP A 473 7.21 -18.65 -5.95
CA ASP A 473 6.43 -19.81 -6.42
C ASP A 473 5.18 -19.42 -7.24
N LEU A 474 4.75 -18.15 -7.16
CA LEU A 474 3.60 -17.61 -7.89
C LEU A 474 3.99 -16.35 -8.67
N LEU A 475 3.40 -16.19 -9.86
CA LEU A 475 3.33 -14.93 -10.61
C LEU A 475 1.91 -14.41 -10.43
N ILE A 476 1.76 -13.44 -9.52
CA ILE A 476 0.46 -12.90 -9.17
C ILE A 476 0.20 -11.68 -10.04
N GLN A 477 -0.79 -11.80 -10.92
CA GLN A 477 -1.38 -10.68 -11.63
C GLN A 477 -2.56 -10.15 -10.82
N ILE A 478 -2.66 -8.84 -10.57
CA ILE A 478 -3.71 -8.25 -9.72
C ILE A 478 -4.38 -7.12 -10.47
N SER A 479 -5.70 -7.16 -10.57
CA SER A 479 -6.52 -6.07 -11.12
C SER A 479 -7.77 -5.82 -10.30
N ALA A 480 -8.55 -4.81 -10.69
CA ALA A 480 -9.76 -4.41 -9.99
C ALA A 480 -10.95 -4.23 -10.94
N SER A 481 -12.15 -4.64 -10.49
CA SER A 481 -13.40 -4.39 -11.20
C SER A 481 -13.88 -2.93 -11.08
N GLY A 482 -13.46 -2.25 -10.02
CA GLY A 482 -13.91 -0.90 -9.67
C GLY A 482 -15.35 -0.86 -9.15
N GLY A 483 -15.74 -1.84 -8.34
CA GLY A 483 -17.09 -2.06 -7.81
C GLY A 483 -17.95 -2.97 -8.69
N HIS A 484 -19.27 -2.77 -8.62
CA HIS A 484 -20.24 -3.51 -9.43
C HIS A 484 -19.98 -3.36 -10.94
N ILE A 485 -20.04 -4.48 -11.64
CA ILE A 485 -19.90 -4.56 -13.10
C ILE A 485 -21.27 -4.50 -13.77
N TYR A 486 -22.24 -5.19 -13.18
CA TYR A 486 -23.61 -5.33 -13.64
C TYR A 486 -24.59 -4.89 -12.55
N ASP A 487 -25.75 -4.39 -12.95
CA ASP A 487 -26.89 -4.14 -12.07
C ASP A 487 -28.19 -4.38 -12.84
N ILE A 488 -29.31 -4.47 -12.12
CA ILE A 488 -30.64 -4.75 -12.69
C ILE A 488 -31.03 -3.60 -13.61
N VAL A 489 -31.40 -3.95 -14.86
CA VAL A 489 -31.84 -3.01 -15.89
C VAL A 489 -33.06 -2.22 -15.40
N GLU A 490 -33.11 -0.91 -15.68
CA GLU A 490 -34.23 -0.07 -15.25
C GLU A 490 -35.42 -0.12 -16.21
N ASN A 491 -35.17 -0.29 -17.52
CA ASN A 491 -36.20 -0.31 -18.56
C ASN A 491 -35.89 -1.40 -19.58
N VAL A 492 -36.55 -2.55 -19.42
CA VAL A 492 -36.37 -3.72 -20.29
C VAL A 492 -37.11 -3.55 -21.62
N GLU A 493 -38.25 -2.85 -21.63
CA GLU A 493 -39.03 -2.58 -22.84
C GLU A 493 -38.18 -1.86 -23.91
N LYS A 494 -37.44 -0.83 -23.50
CA LYS A 494 -36.55 -0.05 -24.35
C LYS A 494 -35.37 -0.86 -24.91
N LEU A 495 -34.94 -1.91 -24.20
CA LEU A 495 -33.96 -2.85 -24.73
C LEU A 495 -34.59 -3.79 -25.78
N SER A 496 -35.83 -4.22 -25.54
CA SER A 496 -36.61 -5.05 -26.45
C SER A 496 -36.94 -4.33 -27.76
N GLU A 497 -37.38 -3.07 -27.69
CA GLU A 497 -37.63 -2.21 -28.86
C GLU A 497 -36.42 -2.07 -29.79
N LYS A 498 -35.21 -2.27 -29.25
CA LYS A 498 -33.95 -2.21 -30.00
C LYS A 498 -33.44 -3.57 -30.46
N GLY A 499 -34.18 -4.63 -30.22
CA GLY A 499 -33.77 -6.01 -30.50
C GLY A 499 -32.56 -6.47 -29.69
N VAL A 500 -32.30 -5.85 -28.54
CA VAL A 500 -31.19 -6.26 -27.65
C VAL A 500 -31.59 -7.46 -26.80
N ILE A 501 -32.87 -7.54 -26.44
CA ILE A 501 -33.48 -8.65 -25.70
C ILE A 501 -34.76 -9.06 -26.40
N ASP A 502 -35.14 -10.34 -26.26
CA ASP A 502 -36.40 -10.85 -26.81
C ASP A 502 -37.60 -10.13 -26.15
N LYS A 503 -38.64 -9.90 -26.95
CA LYS A 503 -39.88 -9.27 -26.51
C LYS A 503 -40.55 -10.05 -25.38
N ALA A 504 -40.41 -11.38 -25.36
CA ALA A 504 -40.92 -12.22 -24.28
C ALA A 504 -40.48 -11.74 -22.88
N TYR A 505 -39.25 -11.26 -22.73
CA TYR A 505 -38.71 -10.75 -21.47
C TYR A 505 -39.25 -9.38 -21.06
N ALA A 506 -39.73 -8.59 -22.02
CA ALA A 506 -40.36 -7.30 -21.77
C ALA A 506 -41.83 -7.47 -21.36
N ASP A 507 -42.54 -8.42 -21.98
CA ASP A 507 -43.99 -8.58 -21.78
C ASP A 507 -44.37 -9.06 -20.36
N LYS A 508 -43.52 -9.87 -19.70
CA LYS A 508 -43.71 -10.31 -18.29
C LYS A 508 -42.64 -9.73 -17.35
N ASN A 509 -42.34 -8.44 -17.50
CA ASN A 509 -41.33 -7.78 -16.69
C ASN A 509 -41.93 -7.00 -15.51
N PHE A 510 -41.27 -7.05 -14.35
CA PHE A 510 -41.53 -6.16 -13.23
C PHE A 510 -40.24 -5.48 -12.75
N TYR A 511 -40.06 -4.22 -13.17
CA TYR A 511 -38.93 -3.34 -12.81
C TYR A 511 -37.52 -3.93 -13.02
N GLY A 512 -37.34 -4.73 -14.07
CA GLY A 512 -36.09 -5.37 -14.44
C GLY A 512 -36.01 -6.86 -14.08
N VAL A 513 -37.06 -7.43 -13.50
CA VAL A 513 -37.16 -8.86 -13.18
C VAL A 513 -38.20 -9.49 -14.09
N TYR A 514 -37.80 -10.50 -14.86
CA TYR A 514 -38.72 -11.30 -15.65
C TYR A 514 -39.41 -12.34 -14.76
N ILE A 515 -40.73 -12.42 -14.86
CA ILE A 515 -41.56 -13.36 -14.11
C ILE A 515 -41.99 -14.46 -15.08
N GLU A 516 -41.36 -15.62 -14.98
CA GLU A 516 -41.67 -16.75 -15.86
C GLU A 516 -43.00 -17.40 -15.43
N ASN A 517 -43.12 -17.66 -14.13
CA ASN A 517 -44.27 -18.17 -13.40
C ASN A 517 -44.25 -17.64 -11.94
N ASP A 518 -45.14 -18.13 -11.07
CA ASP A 518 -45.26 -17.65 -9.68
C ASP A 518 -44.08 -18.03 -8.76
N GLU A 519 -43.18 -18.91 -9.22
CA GLU A 519 -42.02 -19.42 -8.46
C GLU A 519 -40.67 -18.96 -9.04
N ASP A 520 -40.62 -18.69 -10.35
CA ASP A 520 -39.39 -18.40 -11.08
C ASP A 520 -39.24 -16.91 -11.45
N PHE A 521 -38.30 -16.26 -10.79
CA PHE A 521 -37.96 -14.85 -10.96
C PHE A 521 -36.55 -14.68 -11.54
N ILE A 522 -36.46 -14.11 -12.74
CA ILE A 522 -35.20 -13.98 -13.48
C ILE A 522 -34.79 -12.50 -13.56
N PRO A 523 -33.87 -12.01 -12.70
CA PRO A 523 -33.37 -10.65 -12.79
C PRO A 523 -32.52 -10.43 -14.05
N ILE A 524 -32.81 -9.35 -14.78
CA ILE A 524 -32.10 -9.00 -16.02
C ILE A 524 -31.05 -7.94 -15.71
N TYR A 525 -29.79 -8.25 -16.02
CA TYR A 525 -28.64 -7.40 -15.73
C TYR A 525 -28.07 -6.71 -16.96
N GLY A 526 -27.60 -5.47 -16.79
CA GLY A 526 -26.85 -4.75 -17.82
C GLY A 526 -25.59 -4.09 -17.25
N SER A 527 -24.63 -3.75 -18.13
CA SER A 527 -23.36 -3.16 -17.68
C SER A 527 -23.57 -1.77 -17.08
N VAL A 528 -22.95 -1.53 -15.92
CA VAL A 528 -23.00 -0.22 -15.26
C VAL A 528 -22.25 0.81 -16.09
N LYS A 529 -22.87 1.95 -16.33
CA LYS A 529 -22.29 3.09 -17.05
C LYS A 529 -22.25 4.31 -16.15
N ARG A 530 -21.28 5.19 -16.36
CA ARG A 530 -21.14 6.47 -15.66
C ARG A 530 -20.87 7.61 -16.65
N CYS A 531 -21.61 8.71 -16.51
CA CYS A 531 -21.39 9.92 -17.30
C CYS A 531 -20.37 10.88 -16.65
N GLU A 532 -20.06 11.97 -17.34
CA GLU A 532 -19.20 13.06 -16.87
C GLU A 532 -19.65 13.69 -15.54
N ASP A 533 -20.96 13.79 -15.31
CA ASP A 533 -21.52 14.38 -14.09
C ASP A 533 -21.64 13.37 -12.94
N GLY A 534 -21.06 12.17 -13.09
CA GLY A 534 -21.01 11.15 -12.04
C GLY A 534 -22.29 10.30 -11.91
N HIS A 535 -23.34 10.57 -12.68
CA HIS A 535 -24.56 9.75 -12.68
C HIS A 535 -24.28 8.34 -13.21
N GLN A 536 -24.73 7.33 -12.47
CA GLN A 536 -24.69 5.92 -12.87
C GLN A 536 -26.04 5.47 -13.42
N PHE A 537 -26.01 4.68 -14.49
CA PHE A 537 -27.20 4.15 -15.18
C PHE A 537 -26.83 2.88 -15.94
N ILE A 538 -27.82 2.05 -16.24
CA ILE A 538 -27.63 0.83 -17.04
C ILE A 538 -28.07 1.06 -18.48
N THR A 539 -29.23 1.70 -18.65
CA THR A 539 -29.89 1.88 -19.95
C THR A 539 -29.63 3.29 -20.52
N PRO A 540 -28.78 3.44 -21.55
CA PRO A 540 -28.51 4.75 -22.13
C PRO A 540 -29.66 5.31 -22.98
N GLU A 541 -29.60 6.62 -23.23
CA GLU A 541 -30.39 7.28 -24.27
C GLU A 541 -29.63 7.35 -25.60
N TYR A 542 -30.37 7.46 -26.69
CA TYR A 542 -29.82 7.54 -28.04
C TYR A 542 -30.41 8.78 -28.69
N ILE A 543 -29.56 9.77 -28.90
CA ILE A 543 -29.94 11.06 -29.47
C ILE A 543 -28.97 11.34 -30.62
N ASP A 544 -29.50 11.60 -31.81
CA ASP A 544 -28.73 11.92 -33.02
C ASP A 544 -27.61 10.90 -33.33
N GLY A 545 -27.93 9.60 -33.22
CA GLY A 545 -26.98 8.51 -33.47
C GLY A 545 -25.90 8.32 -32.39
N LYS A 546 -25.97 9.06 -31.27
CA LYS A 546 -25.01 8.97 -30.16
C LYS A 546 -25.65 8.39 -28.91
N THR A 547 -24.91 7.53 -28.23
CA THR A 547 -25.29 7.00 -26.92
C THR A 547 -24.93 7.99 -25.82
N VAL A 548 -25.92 8.45 -25.05
CA VAL A 548 -25.80 9.52 -24.05
C VAL A 548 -26.42 9.12 -22.71
N CYS A 549 -26.06 9.86 -21.67
CA CYS A 549 -26.65 9.73 -20.34
C CYS A 549 -28.16 10.10 -20.34
N PRO A 550 -29.05 9.28 -19.75
CA PRO A 550 -30.48 9.60 -19.70
C PRO A 550 -30.80 10.83 -18.85
N LYS A 551 -29.95 11.16 -17.86
CA LYS A 551 -30.19 12.28 -16.94
C LYS A 551 -29.64 13.61 -17.46
N CYS A 552 -28.37 13.62 -17.89
CA CYS A 552 -27.67 14.86 -18.26
C CYS A 552 -27.38 14.99 -19.76
N ARG A 553 -27.70 13.97 -20.57
CA ARG A 553 -27.46 13.92 -22.03
C ARG A 553 -26.00 14.11 -22.47
N LYS A 554 -25.06 14.06 -21.53
CA LYS A 554 -23.61 14.07 -21.82
C LYS A 554 -23.09 12.70 -22.24
N THR A 555 -21.87 12.71 -22.77
CA THR A 555 -21.13 11.52 -23.20
C THR A 555 -20.94 10.53 -22.06
N ILE A 556 -20.93 9.24 -22.41
CA ILE A 556 -20.59 8.16 -21.49
C ILE A 556 -19.07 8.14 -21.33
N LEU A 557 -18.59 8.33 -20.10
CA LEU A 557 -17.16 8.27 -19.80
C LEU A 557 -16.68 6.85 -19.56
N ASN A 558 -17.50 6.07 -18.85
CA ASN A 558 -17.09 4.76 -18.36
C ASN A 558 -18.23 3.77 -18.55
N ASP A 559 -17.99 2.74 -19.37
CA ASP A 559 -18.83 1.55 -19.46
C ASP A 559 -18.04 0.38 -18.87
N LYS A 560 -18.59 -0.26 -17.84
CA LYS A 560 -17.96 -1.43 -17.19
C LYS A 560 -17.72 -2.59 -18.15
N LYS A 561 -18.39 -2.63 -19.31
CA LYS A 561 -18.09 -3.59 -20.39
C LYS A 561 -16.63 -3.52 -20.85
N VAL A 562 -16.02 -2.33 -20.87
CA VAL A 562 -14.59 -2.17 -21.20
C VAL A 562 -13.72 -2.88 -20.17
N ILE A 563 -14.08 -2.79 -18.89
CA ILE A 563 -13.38 -3.47 -17.80
C ILE A 563 -13.53 -4.98 -17.94
N VAL A 564 -14.73 -5.49 -18.20
CA VAL A 564 -14.96 -6.93 -18.42
C VAL A 564 -14.10 -7.47 -19.54
N ASN A 565 -14.04 -6.79 -20.69
CA ASN A 565 -13.22 -7.23 -21.81
C ASN A 565 -11.74 -7.27 -21.46
N PHE A 566 -11.25 -6.25 -20.74
CA PHE A 566 -9.87 -6.22 -20.24
C PHE A 566 -9.59 -7.38 -19.28
N LEU A 567 -10.48 -7.64 -18.32
CA LEU A 567 -10.32 -8.74 -17.37
C LEU A 567 -10.34 -10.11 -18.08
N ARG A 568 -11.16 -10.28 -19.13
CA ARG A 568 -11.17 -11.48 -19.97
C ARG A 568 -9.87 -11.69 -20.72
N GLU A 569 -9.30 -10.64 -21.30
CA GLU A 569 -8.00 -10.72 -21.96
C GLU A 569 -6.91 -11.18 -20.99
N VAL A 570 -6.85 -10.60 -19.80
CA VAL A 570 -5.87 -10.99 -18.77
C VAL A 570 -6.10 -12.41 -18.26
N ALA A 571 -7.36 -12.84 -18.13
CA ALA A 571 -7.70 -14.19 -17.71
C ALA A 571 -7.17 -15.27 -18.67
N THR A 572 -7.03 -14.98 -19.97
CA THR A 572 -6.44 -15.92 -20.93
C THR A 572 -4.95 -16.18 -20.73
N GLU A 573 -4.28 -15.38 -19.90
CA GLU A 573 -2.86 -15.54 -19.59
C GLU A 573 -2.58 -16.48 -18.40
N VAL A 574 -3.62 -16.94 -17.69
CA VAL A 574 -3.48 -17.70 -16.44
C VAL A 574 -4.41 -18.92 -16.39
N ASP A 575 -3.98 -19.95 -15.67
CA ASP A 575 -4.78 -21.16 -15.46
C ASP A 575 -5.81 -21.00 -14.32
N THR A 576 -5.48 -20.20 -13.30
CA THR A 576 -6.29 -20.01 -12.10
C THR A 576 -6.64 -18.52 -11.89
N LEU A 577 -7.93 -18.25 -11.82
CA LEU A 577 -8.53 -16.97 -11.39
C LEU A 577 -9.00 -17.07 -9.94
N LEU A 578 -8.49 -16.17 -9.10
CA LEU A 578 -8.92 -15.98 -7.72
C LEU A 578 -9.65 -14.64 -7.58
N VAL A 579 -10.86 -14.68 -7.06
CA VAL A 579 -11.67 -13.47 -6.84
C VAL A 579 -11.61 -13.09 -5.36
N GLY A 580 -11.05 -11.92 -5.07
CA GLY A 580 -10.78 -11.42 -3.72
C GLY A 580 -11.60 -10.19 -3.34
N THR A 581 -12.91 -10.24 -3.59
CA THR A 581 -13.86 -9.18 -3.21
C THR A 581 -14.07 -9.13 -1.69
N ASP A 582 -14.68 -8.05 -1.19
CA ASP A 582 -14.97 -7.90 0.25
C ASP A 582 -15.79 -9.08 0.81
N PRO A 583 -15.58 -9.46 2.10
CA PRO A 583 -16.18 -10.66 2.70
C PRO A 583 -17.66 -10.46 3.11
N ASP A 584 -18.48 -9.80 2.30
CA ASP A 584 -19.91 -9.60 2.55
C ASP A 584 -20.78 -10.14 1.38
N THR A 585 -22.10 -10.10 1.53
CA THR A 585 -23.03 -10.56 0.47
C THR A 585 -22.91 -9.71 -0.80
N GLU A 586 -22.59 -8.42 -0.68
CA GLU A 586 -22.32 -7.53 -1.81
C GLU A 586 -21.07 -7.96 -2.59
N GLY A 587 -19.97 -8.20 -1.88
CA GLY A 587 -18.72 -8.70 -2.43
C GLY A 587 -18.86 -10.09 -3.02
N GLU A 588 -19.66 -10.98 -2.42
CA GLU A 588 -19.93 -12.29 -2.99
C GLU A 588 -20.68 -12.19 -4.33
N LYS A 589 -21.68 -11.30 -4.45
CA LYS A 589 -22.36 -11.05 -5.72
C LYS A 589 -21.42 -10.47 -6.79
N ILE A 590 -20.62 -9.46 -6.46
CA ILE A 590 -19.64 -8.89 -7.40
C ILE A 590 -18.68 -9.98 -7.86
N GLY A 591 -18.24 -10.81 -6.92
CA GLY A 591 -17.31 -11.88 -7.21
C GLY A 591 -17.92 -12.96 -8.10
N TRP A 592 -19.18 -13.31 -7.86
CA TRP A 592 -19.95 -14.23 -8.71
C TRP A 592 -20.10 -13.70 -10.14
N ASP A 593 -20.41 -12.41 -10.32
CA ASP A 593 -20.50 -11.80 -11.65
C ASP A 593 -19.17 -11.89 -12.40
N ILE A 594 -18.06 -11.56 -11.73
CA ILE A 594 -16.72 -11.69 -12.30
C ILE A 594 -16.46 -13.15 -12.69
N ALA A 595 -16.77 -14.10 -11.79
CA ALA A 595 -16.54 -15.51 -12.02
C ALA A 595 -17.30 -16.02 -13.25
N VAL A 596 -18.59 -15.73 -13.35
CA VAL A 596 -19.43 -16.13 -14.50
C VAL A 596 -18.89 -15.54 -15.80
N LEU A 597 -18.49 -14.26 -15.80
CA LEU A 597 -18.03 -13.55 -17.00
C LEU A 597 -16.65 -13.99 -17.50
N LEU A 598 -15.80 -14.50 -16.61
CA LEU A 598 -14.42 -14.90 -16.89
C LEU A 598 -14.23 -16.42 -16.97
N LYS A 599 -15.16 -17.23 -16.44
CA LYS A 599 -15.09 -18.71 -16.47
C LYS A 599 -14.77 -19.31 -17.85
N PRO A 600 -15.25 -18.77 -19.00
CA PRO A 600 -14.87 -19.31 -20.31
C PRO A 600 -13.40 -19.08 -20.72
N TYR A 601 -12.67 -18.22 -20.01
CA TYR A 601 -11.33 -17.76 -20.38
C TYR A 601 -10.20 -18.34 -19.52
N THR A 602 -10.54 -19.12 -18.49
CA THR A 602 -9.59 -19.69 -17.53
C THR A 602 -10.10 -21.04 -17.03
N SER A 603 -9.18 -21.93 -16.64
CA SER A 603 -9.55 -23.31 -16.30
C SER A 603 -10.19 -23.43 -14.91
N GLU A 604 -9.73 -22.61 -13.97
CA GLU A 604 -10.16 -22.65 -12.58
C GLU A 604 -10.56 -21.26 -12.10
N VAL A 605 -11.74 -21.16 -11.49
CA VAL A 605 -12.23 -19.92 -10.86
C VAL A 605 -12.61 -20.21 -9.43
N LYS A 606 -11.97 -19.51 -8.49
CA LYS A 606 -12.20 -19.66 -7.05
C LYS A 606 -12.36 -18.33 -6.34
N ARG A 607 -12.91 -18.38 -5.13
CA ARG A 607 -13.11 -17.26 -4.23
C ARG A 607 -12.05 -17.31 -3.13
N ILE A 608 -11.35 -16.19 -2.90
CA ILE A 608 -10.43 -16.02 -1.75
C ILE A 608 -10.99 -14.97 -0.82
N GLU A 609 -10.93 -15.21 0.49
CA GLU A 609 -11.52 -14.32 1.50
C GLU A 609 -10.48 -13.94 2.54
N PHE A 610 -10.41 -12.65 2.86
CA PHE A 610 -9.52 -12.12 3.87
C PHE A 610 -10.18 -10.93 4.57
N HIS A 611 -10.21 -10.97 5.91
CA HIS A 611 -10.83 -9.95 6.76
C HIS A 611 -9.88 -8.79 7.09
N GLU A 612 -8.65 -8.85 6.60
CA GLU A 612 -7.66 -7.78 6.67
C GLU A 612 -6.82 -7.78 5.39
N VAL A 613 -6.50 -6.59 4.87
CA VAL A 613 -5.65 -6.47 3.69
C VAL A 613 -4.19 -6.51 4.16
N THR A 614 -3.67 -7.71 4.42
CA THR A 614 -2.27 -7.96 4.83
C THR A 614 -1.63 -9.03 3.95
N ARG A 615 -0.28 -9.06 3.89
CA ARG A 615 0.45 -10.11 3.14
C ARG A 615 0.12 -11.50 3.65
N LYS A 616 0.10 -11.66 4.99
CA LYS A 616 -0.19 -12.93 5.66
C LYS A 616 -1.60 -13.43 5.35
N ALA A 617 -2.61 -12.57 5.48
CA ALA A 617 -4.00 -12.95 5.20
C ALA A 617 -4.21 -13.30 3.73
N LEU A 618 -3.61 -12.54 2.80
CA LEU A 618 -3.67 -12.84 1.37
C LEU A 618 -3.05 -14.21 1.06
N LEU A 619 -1.82 -14.49 1.51
CA LEU A 619 -1.17 -15.77 1.25
C LEU A 619 -1.94 -16.95 1.88
N LYS A 620 -2.49 -16.77 3.09
CA LYS A 620 -3.38 -17.75 3.73
C LYS A 620 -4.62 -18.03 2.87
N SER A 621 -5.22 -16.99 2.30
CA SER A 621 -6.41 -17.10 1.44
C SER A 621 -6.11 -17.73 0.07
N ILE A 622 -4.95 -17.43 -0.53
CA ILE A 622 -4.50 -18.06 -1.79
C ILE A 622 -4.29 -19.56 -1.59
N ASN A 623 -3.76 -19.98 -0.43
CA ASN A 623 -3.54 -21.38 -0.10
C ASN A 623 -4.81 -22.14 0.32
N ASN A 624 -5.88 -21.42 0.68
CA ASN A 624 -7.16 -22.01 1.09
C ASN A 624 -8.33 -21.36 0.34
N PRO A 625 -8.38 -21.48 -1.00
CA PRO A 625 -9.47 -20.92 -1.79
C PRO A 625 -10.75 -21.74 -1.59
N ARG A 626 -11.91 -21.08 -1.66
CA ARG A 626 -13.23 -21.72 -1.58
C ARG A 626 -14.02 -21.56 -2.87
N ASN A 627 -15.12 -22.28 -2.98
CA ASN A 627 -16.14 -21.99 -3.99
C ASN A 627 -16.99 -20.79 -3.53
N PHE A 628 -17.69 -20.17 -4.48
CA PHE A 628 -18.66 -19.12 -4.18
C PHE A 628 -19.86 -19.69 -3.41
N SER A 629 -20.41 -18.89 -2.50
CA SER A 629 -21.61 -19.22 -1.74
C SER A 629 -22.85 -18.74 -2.51
N GLU A 630 -23.56 -19.67 -3.14
CA GLU A 630 -24.81 -19.39 -3.85
C GLU A 630 -25.84 -18.71 -2.94
N LYS A 631 -25.95 -19.15 -1.69
CA LYS A 631 -26.86 -18.55 -0.69
C LYS A 631 -26.57 -17.07 -0.42
N MET A 632 -25.30 -16.67 -0.38
CA MET A 632 -24.94 -15.25 -0.19
C MET A 632 -25.25 -14.42 -1.43
N VAL A 633 -25.06 -15.00 -2.63
CA VAL A 633 -25.43 -14.38 -3.90
C VAL A 633 -26.95 -14.20 -3.97
N GLU A 634 -27.72 -15.24 -3.68
CA GLU A 634 -29.19 -15.22 -3.62
C GLU A 634 -29.69 -14.18 -2.61
N ALA A 635 -29.12 -14.15 -1.40
CA ALA A 635 -29.47 -13.15 -0.39
C ALA A 635 -29.25 -11.71 -0.90
N GLN A 636 -28.17 -11.47 -1.64
CA GLN A 636 -27.92 -10.17 -2.27
C GLN A 636 -28.94 -9.86 -3.37
N ILE A 637 -29.26 -10.84 -4.22
CA ILE A 637 -30.24 -10.69 -5.31
C ILE A 637 -31.61 -10.34 -4.74
N VAL A 638 -32.08 -11.10 -3.75
CA VAL A 638 -33.37 -10.87 -3.07
C VAL A 638 -33.41 -9.48 -2.46
N ARG A 639 -32.36 -9.09 -1.71
CA ARG A 639 -32.27 -7.73 -1.14
C ARG A 639 -32.33 -6.65 -2.22
N ARG A 640 -31.63 -6.85 -3.35
CA ARG A 640 -31.59 -5.88 -4.45
C ARG A 640 -32.95 -5.75 -5.15
N ILE A 641 -33.66 -6.86 -5.34
CA ILE A 641 -35.02 -6.90 -5.90
C ILE A 641 -36.01 -6.24 -4.95
N GLU A 642 -35.96 -6.57 -3.66
CA GLU A 642 -36.82 -5.98 -2.62
C GLU A 642 -36.67 -4.45 -2.58
N ASP A 643 -35.43 -3.95 -2.51
CA ASP A 643 -35.14 -2.51 -2.51
C ASP A 643 -35.62 -1.84 -3.80
N ARG A 644 -35.55 -2.54 -4.95
CA ARG A 644 -36.02 -2.06 -6.25
C ARG A 644 -37.55 -1.98 -6.29
N TRP A 645 -38.25 -3.08 -6.02
CA TRP A 645 -39.71 -3.15 -6.12
C TRP A 645 -40.39 -2.23 -5.12
N ILE A 646 -40.04 -2.33 -3.83
CA ILE A 646 -40.61 -1.47 -2.79
C ILE A 646 -40.25 -0.01 -3.06
N GLY A 647 -39.00 0.26 -3.45
CA GLY A 647 -38.53 1.62 -3.70
C GLY A 647 -39.28 2.32 -4.84
N PHE A 648 -39.41 1.66 -5.99
CA PHE A 648 -40.13 2.22 -7.14
C PHE A 648 -41.62 2.35 -6.87
N GLU A 649 -42.26 1.31 -6.33
CA GLU A 649 -43.71 1.31 -6.06
C GLU A 649 -44.10 2.39 -5.05
N LEU A 650 -43.40 2.47 -3.90
CA LEU A 650 -43.69 3.49 -2.90
C LEU A 650 -43.40 4.90 -3.42
N THR A 651 -42.32 5.09 -4.19
CA THR A 651 -42.00 6.41 -4.76
C THR A 651 -43.06 6.86 -5.77
N GLN A 652 -43.61 5.94 -6.58
CA GLN A 652 -44.72 6.24 -7.49
C GLN A 652 -46.00 6.61 -6.74
N ARG A 653 -46.34 5.87 -5.68
CA ARG A 653 -47.50 6.19 -4.83
C ARG A 653 -47.37 7.55 -4.17
N ILE A 654 -46.21 7.82 -3.55
CA ILE A 654 -45.90 9.12 -2.95
C ILE A 654 -46.01 10.23 -3.98
N TYR A 655 -45.45 10.07 -5.18
CA TYR A 655 -45.61 11.06 -6.24
C TYR A 655 -47.09 11.29 -6.57
N SER A 656 -47.90 10.24 -6.69
CA SER A 656 -49.32 10.37 -7.01
C SER A 656 -50.09 11.16 -5.93
N GLU A 657 -49.82 10.88 -4.66
CA GLU A 657 -50.47 11.53 -3.50
C GLU A 657 -49.96 12.96 -3.26
N LEU A 658 -48.63 13.16 -3.22
CA LEU A 658 -48.05 14.50 -3.05
C LEU A 658 -48.33 15.41 -4.24
N ARG A 659 -48.36 14.89 -5.47
CA ARG A 659 -48.77 15.68 -6.63
C ARG A 659 -50.18 16.20 -6.47
N TYR A 660 -51.09 15.39 -5.92
CA TYR A 660 -52.47 15.78 -5.66
C TYR A 660 -52.56 16.83 -4.54
N GLU A 661 -51.87 16.63 -3.41
CA GLU A 661 -51.90 17.57 -2.27
C GLU A 661 -51.13 18.88 -2.51
N LEU A 662 -49.98 18.83 -3.19
CA LEU A 662 -49.24 20.03 -3.63
C LEU A 662 -50.04 20.80 -4.70
N HIS A 663 -50.81 20.11 -5.54
CA HIS A 663 -51.71 20.78 -6.49
C HIS A 663 -52.82 21.54 -5.76
N LYS A 664 -53.46 20.95 -4.73
CA LYS A 664 -54.46 21.64 -3.91
C LYS A 664 -53.91 22.89 -3.20
N THR A 665 -52.75 22.76 -2.55
CA THR A 665 -52.16 23.86 -1.75
C THR A 665 -51.54 24.97 -2.61
N MET A 666 -51.03 24.68 -3.81
CA MET A 666 -50.45 25.68 -4.71
C MET A 666 -51.48 26.43 -5.57
N VAL A 667 -52.65 25.84 -5.84
CA VAL A 667 -53.75 26.50 -6.58
C VAL A 667 -54.29 27.73 -5.82
N GLY A 668 -54.22 27.74 -4.48
CA GLY A 668 -54.58 28.90 -3.66
C GLY A 668 -53.61 30.09 -3.72
N LYS A 669 -52.43 29.96 -4.35
CA LYS A 669 -51.37 31.00 -4.40
C LYS A 669 -50.97 31.43 -5.82
N GLY A 670 -51.84 31.21 -6.82
CA GLY A 670 -51.65 31.75 -8.18
C GLY A 670 -50.51 31.15 -9.02
N LYS A 671 -49.82 30.10 -8.54
CA LYS A 671 -48.71 29.44 -9.27
C LYS A 671 -49.18 28.11 -9.87
N ARG A 672 -49.56 28.13 -11.16
CA ARG A 672 -49.93 26.93 -11.94
C ARG A 672 -48.71 26.13 -12.44
N ARG A 673 -47.93 25.51 -11.56
CA ARG A 673 -46.92 24.52 -12.01
C ARG A 673 -47.20 23.15 -11.39
N ARG A 674 -47.74 22.24 -12.22
CA ARG A 674 -47.74 20.79 -11.93
C ARG A 674 -46.28 20.35 -11.86
N ILE A 675 -45.88 19.69 -10.76
CA ILE A 675 -44.57 19.07 -10.64
C ILE A 675 -44.57 17.82 -11.55
N SER A 676 -43.74 17.83 -12.59
CA SER A 676 -43.55 16.66 -13.44
C SER A 676 -42.81 15.56 -12.67
N TRP A 677 -42.94 14.31 -13.12
CA TRP A 677 -42.18 13.18 -12.58
C TRP A 677 -40.68 13.48 -12.59
N ASP A 678 -40.16 14.04 -13.69
CA ASP A 678 -38.75 14.42 -13.78
C ASP A 678 -38.35 15.47 -12.75
N ALA A 679 -39.19 16.46 -12.48
CA ALA A 679 -38.92 17.48 -11.46
C ALA A 679 -38.97 16.89 -10.05
N PHE A 680 -39.87 15.94 -9.80
CA PHE A 680 -39.95 15.21 -8.53
C PHE A 680 -38.70 14.35 -8.29
N ILE A 681 -38.30 13.53 -9.26
CA ILE A 681 -37.09 12.71 -9.14
C ILE A 681 -35.81 13.57 -9.07
N ARG A 682 -35.73 14.68 -9.81
CA ARG A 682 -34.62 15.65 -9.69
C ARG A 682 -34.54 16.31 -8.32
N GLY A 683 -35.67 16.44 -7.62
CA GLY A 683 -35.74 16.92 -6.26
C GLY A 683 -35.22 15.92 -5.22
N GLY A 684 -34.90 14.68 -5.62
CA GLY A 684 -34.34 13.66 -4.73
C GLY A 684 -35.38 12.96 -3.84
N TRP A 685 -36.67 13.11 -4.15
CA TRP A 685 -37.75 12.49 -3.38
C TRP A 685 -37.83 11.00 -3.72
N SER A 686 -37.62 10.16 -2.71
CA SER A 686 -37.75 8.70 -2.85
C SER A 686 -38.26 8.08 -1.55
N ALA A 687 -38.93 6.94 -1.65
CA ALA A 687 -39.26 6.09 -0.53
C ALA A 687 -38.69 4.70 -0.70
N GLY A 688 -38.54 4.00 0.42
CA GLY A 688 -37.91 2.70 0.46
C GLY A 688 -38.05 2.10 1.84
N ARG A 689 -37.85 0.78 1.90
CA ARG A 689 -38.17 -0.03 3.06
C ARG A 689 -37.54 0.44 4.38
N VAL A 690 -36.27 0.89 4.35
CA VAL A 690 -35.55 1.33 5.56
C VAL A 690 -35.59 2.85 5.74
N GLN A 691 -35.49 3.62 4.65
CA GLN A 691 -35.46 5.08 4.74
C GLN A 691 -36.76 5.68 5.29
N SER A 692 -37.91 5.10 4.93
CA SER A 692 -39.22 5.63 5.34
C SER A 692 -39.49 5.43 6.85
N PRO A 693 -39.26 4.25 7.46
CA PRO A 693 -39.36 4.10 8.92
C PRO A 693 -38.38 4.97 9.71
N VAL A 694 -37.12 5.08 9.25
CA VAL A 694 -36.11 5.91 9.94
C VAL A 694 -36.48 7.38 9.90
N LEU A 695 -36.98 7.89 8.77
CA LEU A 695 -37.50 9.26 8.69
C LEU A 695 -38.66 9.47 9.67
N LYS A 696 -39.57 8.50 9.79
CA LYS A 696 -40.65 8.56 10.78
C LYS A 696 -40.11 8.65 12.21
N TRP A 697 -39.11 7.86 12.59
CA TRP A 697 -38.50 7.96 13.92
C TRP A 697 -37.92 9.34 14.22
N ILE A 698 -37.27 9.97 13.22
CA ILE A 698 -36.73 11.33 13.36
C ILE A 698 -37.85 12.36 13.57
N VAL A 699 -38.93 12.26 12.80
CA VAL A 699 -40.10 13.14 12.92
C VAL A 699 -40.76 12.97 14.28
N ASP A 700 -41.08 11.73 14.66
CA ASP A 700 -41.71 11.40 15.94
C ASP A 700 -40.87 11.89 17.12
N ARG A 701 -39.53 11.70 17.05
CA ARG A 701 -38.61 12.24 18.05
C ARG A 701 -38.59 13.76 18.07
N GLY A 702 -38.66 14.42 16.92
CA GLY A 702 -38.74 15.88 16.84
C GLY A 702 -39.99 16.42 17.53
N GLU A 703 -41.13 15.78 17.31
CA GLU A 703 -42.39 16.12 17.98
C GLU A 703 -42.35 15.83 19.49
N GLU A 704 -41.77 14.70 19.89
CA GLU A 704 -41.57 14.33 21.29
C GLU A 704 -40.72 15.39 22.00
N VAL A 705 -39.59 15.77 21.42
CA VAL A 705 -38.71 16.81 21.95
C VAL A 705 -39.44 18.15 22.03
N ALA A 706 -40.25 18.51 21.03
CA ALA A 706 -41.02 19.75 21.05
C ALA A 706 -42.08 19.77 22.16
N ARG A 707 -42.77 18.64 22.37
CA ARG A 707 -43.79 18.46 23.43
C ARG A 707 -43.19 18.45 24.83
N ASN A 708 -42.01 17.84 24.99
CA ASN A 708 -41.38 17.63 26.29
C ASN A 708 -40.37 18.73 26.68
N LYS A 709 -40.39 19.90 26.03
CA LYS A 709 -39.53 21.03 26.44
C LYS A 709 -39.94 21.54 27.82
N VAL A 710 -39.06 21.37 28.80
CA VAL A 710 -39.19 21.94 30.14
C VAL A 710 -38.14 23.02 30.36
N LYS A 711 -38.52 24.12 31.03
CA LYS A 711 -37.54 25.04 31.61
C LYS A 711 -36.83 24.28 32.74
N GLY A 712 -35.52 24.44 32.86
CA GLY A 712 -34.70 23.79 33.88
C GLY A 712 -33.65 24.74 34.45
N ILE A 713 -33.13 24.38 35.62
CA ILE A 713 -31.98 25.02 36.24
C ILE A 713 -30.77 24.10 36.07
N ILE A 714 -29.63 24.70 35.73
CA ILE A 714 -28.32 24.08 35.77
C ILE A 714 -27.55 24.74 36.91
N ILE A 715 -27.11 23.94 37.88
CA ILE A 715 -26.26 24.39 38.99
C ILE A 715 -24.90 23.74 38.78
N ASP A 716 -23.90 24.55 38.43
CA ASP A 716 -22.52 24.11 38.31
C ASP A 716 -21.78 24.44 39.60
N LEU A 717 -21.34 23.39 40.30
CA LEU A 717 -20.48 23.47 41.48
C LEU A 717 -19.04 23.23 41.04
N ASP A 718 -18.44 24.21 40.36
CA ASP A 718 -17.12 24.10 39.72
C ASP A 718 -16.02 23.60 40.67
N SER A 719 -16.03 24.03 41.93
CA SER A 719 -15.07 23.60 42.95
C SER A 719 -15.13 22.11 43.30
N LEU A 720 -16.24 21.44 42.95
CA LEU A 720 -16.46 20.00 43.17
C LEU A 720 -16.57 19.22 41.85
N GLY A 721 -16.59 19.89 40.70
CA GLY A 721 -16.81 19.26 39.39
C GLY A 721 -18.19 18.62 39.22
N ILE A 722 -19.21 19.10 39.95
CA ILE A 722 -20.57 18.54 39.94
C ILE A 722 -21.51 19.49 39.19
N THR A 723 -22.20 18.98 38.17
CA THR A 723 -23.30 19.67 37.48
C THR A 723 -24.65 19.04 37.85
N ILE A 724 -25.53 19.79 38.49
CA ILE A 724 -26.90 19.36 38.80
C ILE A 724 -27.84 19.94 37.75
N ARG A 725 -28.65 19.09 37.10
CA ARG A 725 -29.69 19.51 36.16
C ARG A 725 -31.05 19.11 36.69
N LYS A 726 -31.94 20.09 36.90
CA LYS A 726 -33.30 19.86 37.42
C LYS A 726 -34.35 20.66 36.63
N PRO A 727 -35.54 20.10 36.36
CA PRO A 727 -36.66 20.88 35.84
C PRO A 727 -37.05 22.01 36.79
N LEU A 728 -37.39 23.19 36.25
CA LEU A 728 -37.75 24.38 37.03
C LEU A 728 -39.00 24.16 37.91
N LYS A 729 -39.86 23.22 37.50
CA LYS A 729 -41.05 22.81 38.27
C LYS A 729 -40.71 22.01 39.53
N GLU A 730 -39.53 21.41 39.58
CA GLU A 730 -39.04 20.57 40.68
C GLU A 730 -38.04 21.31 41.58
N THR A 731 -37.82 22.60 41.32
CA THR A 731 -36.83 23.41 42.05
C THR A 731 -37.53 24.40 42.98
N PRO A 732 -37.06 24.55 44.23
CA PRO A 732 -37.57 25.56 45.16
C PRO A 732 -37.33 26.97 44.62
N ASN A 733 -38.06 27.96 45.16
CA ASN A 733 -38.01 29.34 44.69
C ASN A 733 -36.55 29.86 44.70
N ILE A 734 -36.04 30.25 43.52
CA ILE A 734 -34.63 30.58 43.28
C ILE A 734 -34.26 31.94 43.89
N ASP A 735 -35.25 32.79 44.14
CA ASP A 735 -35.07 34.17 44.61
C ASP A 735 -34.31 34.27 45.95
N ASN A 736 -34.28 33.20 46.75
CA ASN A 736 -33.58 33.12 48.04
C ASN A 736 -32.21 32.41 47.98
N GLY A 737 -31.72 32.09 46.78
CA GLY A 737 -30.51 31.28 46.59
C GLY A 737 -30.75 29.78 46.79
N ILE A 738 -29.85 28.96 46.24
CA ILE A 738 -29.97 27.49 46.28
C ILE A 738 -28.95 26.93 47.26
N THR A 739 -29.43 26.23 48.30
CA THR A 739 -28.57 25.48 49.24
C THR A 739 -28.47 24.03 48.78
N VAL A 740 -27.25 23.56 48.48
CA VAL A 740 -26.99 22.15 48.13
C VAL A 740 -26.36 21.47 49.34
N ARG A 741 -27.01 20.42 49.87
CA ARG A 741 -26.46 19.57 50.93
C ARG A 741 -25.91 18.29 50.29
N ILE A 742 -24.62 18.03 50.49
CA ILE A 742 -23.94 16.82 50.00
C ILE A 742 -23.65 15.93 51.22
N SER A 743 -24.05 14.67 51.14
CA SER A 743 -23.76 13.63 52.14
C SER A 743 -23.20 12.40 51.44
N TYR A 744 -22.12 11.85 51.97
CA TYR A 744 -21.58 10.56 51.52
C TYR A 744 -22.46 9.43 52.04
N SER A 745 -22.86 8.50 51.17
CA SER A 745 -23.61 7.31 51.58
C SER A 745 -22.64 6.16 51.88
N ASP A 746 -21.89 5.69 50.88
CA ASP A 746 -20.99 4.53 50.98
C ASP A 746 -19.79 4.68 50.04
N ILE A 747 -18.65 4.08 50.41
CA ILE A 747 -17.45 3.98 49.57
C ILE A 747 -17.28 2.51 49.18
N TYR A 748 -17.30 2.22 47.88
CA TYR A 748 -17.02 0.89 47.35
C TYR A 748 -15.94 0.95 46.28
N SER A 749 -15.28 -0.18 46.05
CA SER A 749 -14.32 -0.39 44.97
C SER A 749 -14.92 -1.39 44.00
N GLU A 750 -14.91 -1.06 42.71
CA GLU A 750 -15.37 -1.93 41.62
C GLU A 750 -14.30 -2.01 40.54
N GLU A 751 -14.10 -3.22 40.00
CA GLU A 751 -13.26 -3.42 38.82
C GLU A 751 -14.05 -3.09 37.55
N VAL A 752 -13.78 -1.94 36.94
CA VAL A 752 -14.43 -1.53 35.69
C VAL A 752 -13.70 -2.17 34.51
N LYS A 753 -14.41 -3.02 33.77
CA LYS A 753 -13.89 -3.62 32.53
C LYS A 753 -13.91 -2.59 31.38
N PRO A 754 -12.88 -2.56 30.51
CA PRO A 754 -12.93 -1.77 29.28
C PRO A 754 -14.10 -2.21 28.39
N PRO A 755 -14.60 -1.33 27.51
CA PRO A 755 -15.59 -1.69 26.50
C PRO A 755 -15.04 -2.73 25.51
N PRO A 756 -15.92 -3.47 24.80
CA PRO A 756 -15.49 -4.33 23.71
C PRO A 756 -14.92 -3.51 22.53
N PRO A 757 -14.16 -4.14 21.62
CA PRO A 757 -13.72 -3.54 20.38
C PRO A 757 -14.90 -3.05 19.52
N TYR A 758 -14.62 -2.10 18.63
CA TYR A 758 -15.66 -1.48 17.82
C TYR A 758 -16.34 -2.46 16.84
N THR A 759 -17.65 -2.32 16.73
CA THR A 759 -18.51 -2.75 15.61
C THR A 759 -18.78 -1.57 14.70
N THR A 760 -19.43 -1.78 13.54
CA THR A 760 -19.74 -0.69 12.61
C THR A 760 -20.59 0.41 13.25
N ASP A 761 -21.62 0.04 14.01
CA ASP A 761 -22.56 0.97 14.64
C ASP A 761 -21.89 1.76 15.78
N THR A 762 -21.14 1.09 16.65
CA THR A 762 -20.42 1.75 17.76
C THR A 762 -19.32 2.68 17.24
N MET A 763 -18.57 2.28 16.20
CA MET A 763 -17.59 3.14 15.54
C MET A 763 -18.25 4.40 14.96
N ILE A 764 -19.39 4.27 14.26
CA ILE A 764 -20.10 5.42 13.69
C ILE A 764 -20.59 6.35 14.81
N ALA A 765 -21.17 5.80 15.88
CA ALA A 765 -21.70 6.57 17.00
C ALA A 765 -20.61 7.39 17.69
N ASP A 766 -19.48 6.77 18.02
CA ASP A 766 -18.39 7.45 18.73
C ASP A 766 -17.62 8.43 17.84
N ALA A 767 -17.40 8.11 16.56
CA ALA A 767 -16.80 9.06 15.63
C ALA A 767 -17.68 10.30 15.41
N ASN A 768 -19.00 10.14 15.39
CA ASN A 768 -19.93 11.27 15.35
C ASN A 768 -19.90 12.08 16.66
N LYS A 769 -19.89 11.41 17.81
CA LYS A 769 -19.87 12.05 19.13
C LYS A 769 -18.58 12.84 19.38
N ILE A 770 -17.43 12.24 19.08
CA ILE A 770 -16.10 12.78 19.37
C ILE A 770 -15.65 13.76 18.28
N TYR A 771 -15.78 13.39 17.01
CA TYR A 771 -15.22 14.15 15.89
C TYR A 771 -16.25 14.84 14.99
N ARG A 772 -17.55 14.72 15.28
CA ARG A 772 -18.65 15.28 14.47
C ARG A 772 -18.63 14.79 13.02
N MET A 773 -18.08 13.60 12.77
CA MET A 773 -18.09 12.99 11.45
C MET A 773 -19.49 12.46 11.12
N SER A 774 -19.93 12.67 9.87
CA SER A 774 -21.16 12.02 9.38
C SER A 774 -20.95 10.52 9.24
N ALA A 775 -22.03 9.71 9.31
CA ALA A 775 -21.93 8.27 9.09
C ALA A 775 -21.28 7.93 7.73
N TYR A 776 -21.58 8.73 6.70
CA TYR A 776 -20.95 8.61 5.38
C TYR A 776 -19.44 8.84 5.43
N ASP A 777 -18.98 9.90 6.10
CA ASP A 777 -17.55 10.20 6.21
C ASP A 777 -16.81 9.13 7.03
N VAL A 778 -17.43 8.61 8.09
CA VAL A 778 -16.87 7.51 8.90
C VAL A 778 -16.70 6.26 8.02
N MET A 779 -17.77 5.82 7.35
CA MET A 779 -17.72 4.61 6.52
C MET A 779 -16.75 4.74 5.35
N LYS A 780 -16.72 5.91 4.69
CA LYS A 780 -15.74 6.18 3.63
C LYS A 780 -14.32 6.11 4.16
N THR A 781 -14.06 6.72 5.31
CA THR A 781 -12.72 6.73 5.93
C THR A 781 -12.31 5.34 6.41
N ALA A 782 -13.24 4.56 6.95
CA ALA A 782 -13.00 3.19 7.37
C ALA A 782 -12.71 2.26 6.17
N GLN A 783 -13.46 2.38 5.07
CA GLN A 783 -13.14 1.70 3.80
C GLN A 783 -11.73 2.08 3.33
N GLU A 784 -11.40 3.37 3.33
CA GLU A 784 -10.08 3.88 2.97
C GLU A 784 -8.98 3.23 3.85
N LEU A 785 -9.14 3.19 5.18
CA LEU A 785 -8.19 2.55 6.10
C LEU A 785 -8.08 1.03 5.90
N PHE A 786 -9.19 0.35 5.64
CA PHE A 786 -9.22 -1.09 5.33
C PHE A 786 -8.46 -1.38 4.03
N GLU A 787 -8.74 -0.65 2.95
CA GLU A 787 -8.06 -0.78 1.66
C GLU A 787 -6.56 -0.46 1.74
N ALA A 788 -6.15 0.39 2.70
CA ALA A 788 -4.76 0.68 3.01
C ALA A 788 -4.08 -0.42 3.85
N GLY A 789 -4.83 -1.41 4.32
CA GLY A 789 -4.33 -2.52 5.13
C GLY A 789 -4.01 -2.14 6.56
N LEU A 790 -4.69 -1.13 7.13
CA LEU A 790 -4.45 -0.61 8.47
C LEU A 790 -5.45 -1.10 9.52
N ILE A 791 -6.66 -1.47 9.10
CA ILE A 791 -7.70 -2.00 9.99
C ILE A 791 -8.32 -3.27 9.40
N THR A 792 -8.97 -4.06 10.24
CA THR A 792 -9.83 -5.18 9.84
C THR A 792 -11.07 -4.68 9.09
N TYR A 793 -11.83 -5.60 8.51
CA TYR A 793 -13.03 -5.27 7.74
C TYR A 793 -14.05 -4.50 8.59
N HIS A 794 -14.42 -3.31 8.12
CA HIS A 794 -15.14 -2.30 8.90
C HIS A 794 -16.67 -2.45 8.87
N ARG A 795 -17.23 -3.37 8.07
CA ARG A 795 -18.65 -3.72 8.04
C ARG A 795 -18.86 -5.01 8.84
N THR A 796 -18.93 -4.89 10.15
CA THR A 796 -18.97 -6.01 11.11
C THR A 796 -19.92 -5.67 12.26
N ASP A 797 -20.70 -6.66 12.66
CA ASP A 797 -21.56 -6.67 13.85
C ASP A 797 -20.94 -7.48 15.01
N SER A 798 -19.76 -8.04 14.79
CA SER A 798 -19.05 -8.89 15.75
C SER A 798 -18.03 -8.07 16.56
N THR A 799 -17.89 -8.43 17.84
CA THR A 799 -16.82 -7.90 18.73
C THR A 799 -15.65 -8.87 18.86
N HIS A 800 -15.71 -10.03 18.20
CA HIS A 800 -14.73 -11.11 18.29
C HIS A 800 -13.32 -10.67 17.87
N ILE A 801 -12.30 -11.14 18.58
CA ILE A 801 -10.89 -10.89 18.25
C ILE A 801 -10.13 -12.22 18.17
N SER A 802 -9.48 -12.46 17.03
CA SER A 802 -8.64 -13.64 16.80
C SER A 802 -7.37 -13.61 17.64
N ASP A 803 -6.68 -14.76 17.70
CA ASP A 803 -5.38 -14.85 18.35
C ASP A 803 -4.32 -13.98 17.65
N GLU A 804 -4.40 -13.84 16.32
CA GLU A 804 -3.59 -12.85 15.59
C GLU A 804 -3.84 -11.43 16.09
N GLY A 805 -5.11 -11.03 16.27
CA GLY A 805 -5.46 -9.73 16.82
C GLY A 805 -4.89 -9.52 18.22
N LYS A 806 -5.05 -10.49 19.12
CA LYS A 806 -4.49 -10.44 20.48
C LYS A 806 -2.97 -10.25 20.47
N MET A 807 -2.27 -10.89 19.53
CA MET A 807 -0.82 -10.73 19.36
C MET A 807 -0.42 -9.35 18.85
N VAL A 808 -1.25 -8.68 18.04
CA VAL A 808 -1.04 -7.28 17.65
C VAL A 808 -1.09 -6.37 18.88
N ALA A 809 -2.11 -6.51 19.73
CA ALA A 809 -2.23 -5.74 20.97
C ALA A 809 -1.04 -5.99 21.90
N LYS A 810 -0.68 -7.25 22.15
CA LYS A 810 0.47 -7.62 23.00
C LYS A 810 1.78 -7.01 22.48
N THR A 811 2.02 -7.10 21.17
CA THR A 811 3.21 -6.51 20.54
C THR A 811 3.23 -5.00 20.66
N TYR A 812 2.10 -4.32 20.43
CA TYR A 812 2.00 -2.87 20.57
C TYR A 812 2.27 -2.40 22.01
N LEU A 813 1.65 -3.04 23.01
CA LEU A 813 1.87 -2.71 24.42
C LEU A 813 3.33 -2.90 24.83
N LYS A 814 3.97 -3.99 24.36
CA LYS A 814 5.41 -4.22 24.57
C LYS A 814 6.28 -3.16 23.90
N LEU A 815 5.95 -2.74 22.69
CA LEU A 815 6.67 -1.68 21.98
C LEU A 815 6.53 -0.31 22.68
N LYS A 816 5.34 -0.01 23.20
CA LYS A 816 5.02 1.28 23.81
C LYS A 816 5.49 1.42 25.26
N TYR A 817 5.33 0.36 26.05
CA TYR A 817 5.55 0.36 27.50
C TYR A 817 6.69 -0.56 27.96
N GLY A 818 7.39 -1.22 27.02
CA GLY A 818 8.48 -2.14 27.36
C GLY A 818 7.99 -3.36 28.14
N GLY A 819 8.75 -3.79 29.15
CA GLY A 819 8.41 -4.93 29.99
C GLY A 819 7.11 -4.78 30.79
N GLU A 820 6.72 -3.54 31.14
CA GLU A 820 5.45 -3.27 31.82
C GLU A 820 4.23 -3.51 30.92
N GLY A 821 4.42 -3.44 29.59
CA GLY A 821 3.38 -3.71 28.60
C GLY A 821 2.84 -5.14 28.65
N GLU A 822 3.67 -6.12 29.05
CA GLU A 822 3.23 -7.49 29.24
C GLU A 822 2.37 -7.66 30.50
N ASN A 823 2.60 -6.87 31.55
CA ASN A 823 1.85 -6.94 32.81
C ASN A 823 0.42 -6.38 32.68
N VAL A 824 0.22 -5.42 31.78
CA VAL A 824 -1.10 -4.79 31.55
C VAL A 824 -1.90 -5.45 30.42
N PHE A 825 -1.31 -6.42 29.70
CA PHE A 825 -1.99 -7.10 28.60
C PHE A 825 -2.96 -8.18 29.10
N TRP A 826 -4.21 -8.12 28.63
CA TRP A 826 -5.21 -9.16 28.86
C TRP A 826 -5.83 -9.62 27.54
N GLY A 827 -5.50 -10.83 27.10
CA GLY A 827 -5.97 -11.40 25.83
C GLY A 827 -7.44 -11.80 25.88
N ARG A 828 -8.35 -10.90 25.53
CA ARG A 828 -9.81 -11.14 25.49
C ARG A 828 -10.26 -11.51 24.08
N GLY A 829 -11.05 -12.59 23.96
CA GLY A 829 -11.64 -13.00 22.68
C GLY A 829 -12.92 -12.25 22.30
N TRP A 830 -13.62 -11.67 23.28
CA TRP A 830 -14.86 -10.89 23.11
C TRP A 830 -15.93 -11.59 22.26
N GLY A 831 -16.67 -12.54 22.83
CA GLY A 831 -17.72 -13.29 22.12
C GLY A 831 -17.22 -14.58 21.44
N GLY A 832 -18.14 -15.32 20.83
CA GLY A 832 -17.84 -16.56 20.08
C GLY A 832 -17.19 -16.27 18.73
N GLU A 833 -16.50 -17.26 18.15
CA GLU A 833 -15.95 -17.16 16.79
C GLU A 833 -17.08 -16.89 15.78
N GLY A 834 -16.99 -15.74 15.10
CA GLY A 834 -17.89 -15.33 14.04
C GLY A 834 -17.15 -15.20 12.70
N ALA A 835 -17.90 -15.02 11.60
CA ALA A 835 -17.32 -14.81 10.27
C ALA A 835 -16.48 -13.52 10.16
N HIS A 836 -16.65 -12.58 11.09
CA HIS A 836 -15.90 -11.32 11.14
C HIS A 836 -15.36 -11.05 12.54
N GLU A 837 -14.25 -10.33 12.59
CA GLU A 837 -13.69 -9.76 13.81
C GLU A 837 -14.28 -8.37 14.08
N GLY A 838 -14.10 -7.87 15.30
CA GLY A 838 -14.25 -6.46 15.63
C GLY A 838 -13.27 -5.59 14.83
N ILE A 839 -13.60 -4.31 14.70
CA ILE A 839 -12.79 -3.32 13.99
C ILE A 839 -11.58 -2.99 14.85
N ARG A 840 -10.40 -3.42 14.42
CA ARG A 840 -9.12 -3.22 15.10
C ARG A 840 -7.99 -2.89 14.12
N PRO A 841 -6.86 -2.37 14.61
CA PRO A 841 -5.65 -2.25 13.81
C PRO A 841 -5.11 -3.62 13.35
N THR A 842 -4.53 -3.66 12.15
CA THR A 842 -3.84 -4.85 11.61
C THR A 842 -2.37 -4.91 12.01
N LYS A 843 -1.81 -3.78 12.46
CA LYS A 843 -0.39 -3.63 12.79
C LYS A 843 -0.23 -2.99 14.17
N PRO A 844 0.85 -3.32 14.91
CA PRO A 844 1.12 -2.77 16.23
C PRO A 844 1.70 -1.36 16.14
N ILE A 845 1.00 -0.44 15.47
CA ILE A 845 1.47 0.92 15.17
C ILE A 845 0.44 1.96 15.61
N ASP A 846 0.89 2.99 16.30
CA ASP A 846 0.06 4.14 16.64
C ASP A 846 0.01 5.18 15.51
N VAL A 847 -0.75 6.25 15.73
CA VAL A 847 -0.99 7.31 14.74
C VAL A 847 0.28 8.09 14.46
N GLU A 848 1.08 8.35 15.49
CA GLU A 848 2.37 9.01 15.43
C GLU A 848 3.34 8.22 14.56
N MET A 849 3.46 6.91 14.81
CA MET A 849 4.31 6.02 14.04
C MET A 849 3.79 5.83 12.61
N LEU A 850 2.48 5.72 12.41
CA LEU A 850 1.87 5.67 11.08
C LEU A 850 2.22 6.92 10.25
N ARG A 851 2.13 8.12 10.85
CA ARG A 851 2.55 9.37 10.19
C ARG A 851 4.03 9.32 9.83
N GLU A 852 4.86 8.85 10.75
CA GLU A 852 6.30 8.72 10.52
C GLU A 852 6.60 7.78 9.35
N MET A 853 6.02 6.59 9.33
CA MET A 853 6.21 5.63 8.24
C MET A 853 5.77 6.21 6.89
N ILE A 854 4.70 7.02 6.85
CA ILE A 854 4.26 7.71 5.63
C ILE A 854 5.25 8.80 5.19
N ILE A 855 5.76 9.59 6.15
CA ILE A 855 6.72 10.68 5.88
C ILE A 855 8.08 10.13 5.45
N GLN A 856 8.54 9.07 6.12
CA GLN A 856 9.73 8.33 5.76
C GLN A 856 9.53 7.67 4.41
N GLY A 857 8.30 7.23 4.12
CA GLY A 857 7.81 6.58 2.91
C GLY A 857 7.80 5.04 3.01
N ASP A 858 8.15 4.48 4.16
CA ASP A 858 8.17 3.04 4.42
C ASP A 858 6.76 2.44 4.28
N LEU A 859 5.74 3.24 4.61
CA LEU A 859 4.35 2.98 4.24
C LEU A 859 3.92 3.98 3.18
N THR A 860 3.56 3.51 1.98
CA THR A 860 2.98 4.37 0.94
C THR A 860 1.51 4.02 0.77
N PRO A 861 0.58 4.80 1.36
CA PRO A 861 -0.84 4.53 1.22
C PRO A 861 -1.28 4.68 -0.24
N PRO A 862 -2.37 4.03 -0.67
CA PRO A 862 -2.86 4.12 -2.04
C PRO A 862 -3.38 5.54 -2.38
N PHE A 863 -3.80 6.32 -1.38
CA PHE A 863 -4.26 7.70 -1.52
C PHE A 863 -3.67 8.59 -0.41
N ARG A 864 -3.89 9.90 -0.50
CA ARG A 864 -3.38 10.86 0.49
C ARG A 864 -4.25 10.82 1.75
N PHE A 865 -3.61 10.57 2.89
CA PHE A 865 -4.31 10.60 4.17
C PHE A 865 -4.64 12.04 4.58
N GLU A 866 -5.85 12.22 5.07
CA GLU A 866 -6.41 13.45 5.63
C GLU A 866 -6.54 13.34 7.15
N LYS A 867 -6.83 14.46 7.84
CA LYS A 867 -7.03 14.51 9.30
C LYS A 867 -8.00 13.43 9.80
N ARG A 868 -9.11 13.21 9.08
CA ARG A 868 -10.13 12.22 9.44
C ARG A 868 -9.60 10.79 9.54
N HIS A 869 -8.62 10.42 8.71
CA HIS A 869 -8.03 9.08 8.72
C HIS A 869 -7.26 8.83 10.00
N TYR A 870 -6.44 9.81 10.42
CA TYR A 870 -5.68 9.71 11.66
C TYR A 870 -6.59 9.75 12.89
N GLN A 871 -7.67 10.52 12.86
CA GLN A 871 -8.65 10.58 13.95
C GLN A 871 -9.39 9.25 14.10
N LEU A 872 -9.92 8.71 13.00
CA LEU A 872 -10.64 7.44 13.04
C LEU A 872 -9.71 6.28 13.41
N TYR A 873 -8.50 6.22 12.85
CA TYR A 873 -7.50 5.22 13.22
C TYR A 873 -7.09 5.30 14.69
N ARG A 874 -6.93 6.52 15.25
CA ARG A 874 -6.67 6.72 16.68
C ARG A 874 -7.78 6.12 17.52
N MET A 875 -9.02 6.46 17.19
CA MET A 875 -10.19 6.00 17.93
C MET A 875 -10.27 4.48 17.91
N ILE A 876 -10.10 3.85 16.74
CA ILE A 876 -10.09 2.39 16.58
C ILE A 876 -8.96 1.75 17.41
N LEU A 877 -7.75 2.33 17.40
CA LEU A 877 -6.63 1.86 18.21
C LEU A 877 -6.88 1.98 19.71
N ASP A 878 -7.45 3.10 20.17
CA ASP A 878 -7.67 3.36 21.60
C ASP A 878 -8.84 2.52 22.15
N GLY A 879 -9.82 2.18 21.31
CA GLY A 879 -10.92 1.28 21.67
C GLY A 879 -10.59 -0.21 21.53
N PHE A 880 -9.46 -0.55 20.93
CA PHE A 880 -8.95 -1.92 20.80
C PHE A 880 -7.91 -2.21 21.88
#